data_AF-A0A3M6U1M7-F1
#
_entry.id   AF-A0A3M6U1M7-F1
#
_cell.length_a   1.000
_cell.length_b   1.000
_cell.length_c   1.000
_cell.angle_alpha   90.00
_cell.angle_beta   90.00
_cell.angle_gamma   90.00
#
_symmetry.space_group_name_H-M   'P 1'
#
loop_
_entity.id
_entity.type
_entity.pdbx_description
1 polymer ?
#
loop_
_entity_poly.entity_id
_entity_poly.type
_entity_poly.pdbx_seq_one_letter_code
_entity_poly.pdbx_strand_id
1 'polypeptide(L)'
;MTWKPCWMMTGLLLKTLSHWNFGVDGTGDLMNLANLDSLKQETGESHLVTADGSINCANQPDEQESLVGQLIFCEAVAAMNLLCQGGNFVFKMFTALEHQMVSLMYLLACVFQEIQVIKPGTSKSGNSEVYIVCLRFIGEQQIPSCILEELRKAFTPHCPLPSLFSLQSIPTTFLERLRTCQKYFTGLQMEAIDLNIQQFHYMTSAERKAHNQLRQLVVENYVEKFHLQPISEEEHIVMSTSLDGTQLSFNRGPTNCVPFAETFAGTRQRGSYNQRQGNLHQNWLDKIKVDSQLKFCPSHSRTLQDLSQVSSSVPLIPLSHDQVVWLPRTKSSSPESWKPKTAARFLAILNSRFCTPIYISKLQEAHQQAAILRGENADNLGGLLDKVNPSNIVKMASGGEAELRNLDNLVFFSEMAKGENYGIVLNLVSGPYSLEQYLQEKSARFNSIWLHMSTESGTPHGAINNETLCNSQRVNLVFANFSHTDELSSKREMVYLCIVALRLLESGGMFVLNFHQTLTRFSVGILFILHQVFDKLAIVKPVVSHLFSPQRFLVCKGFLSDVEHYITYLAQVFDQLSKLDQEKSAFDVVEIIPMDLLYSEQFYSFVKRTNEQLAYLQLKEIVQLENFFLNPDQLPLSEEISNLKKEVTAYLK
;
A
#
# COMPACT_ATOMS: atom_id res chain seq x y z
N MET A 1 -17.96 -16.39 6.63
CA MET A 1 -17.42 -15.31 5.78
C MET A 1 -16.96 -14.18 6.67
N THR A 2 -15.69 -13.82 6.63
CA THR A 2 -15.08 -12.76 7.45
C THR A 2 -15.02 -11.46 6.66
N TRP A 3 -15.53 -10.37 7.25
CA TRP A 3 -15.55 -9.04 6.66
C TRP A 3 -14.40 -8.18 7.22
N LYS A 4 -13.75 -7.45 6.32
CA LYS A 4 -12.48 -6.70 6.48
C LYS A 4 -11.22 -7.55 6.72
N PRO A 5 -10.16 -7.37 5.89
CA PRO A 5 -8.85 -7.97 6.13
C PRO A 5 -8.09 -7.13 7.16
N CYS A 6 -8.59 -7.12 8.40
CA CYS A 6 -7.70 -6.86 9.51
C CYS A 6 -7.06 -8.21 9.87
N TRP A 7 -5.86 -8.44 9.33
CA TRP A 7 -4.87 -9.39 9.87
C TRP A 7 -4.99 -10.88 9.55
N MET A 8 -5.90 -11.34 8.68
CA MET A 8 -5.71 -12.70 8.13
C MET A 8 -4.44 -12.72 7.29
N MET A 9 -3.48 -13.54 7.73
CA MET A 9 -2.19 -13.79 7.07
C MET A 9 -2.42 -13.89 5.57
N THR A 10 -1.69 -13.07 4.81
CA THR A 10 -1.87 -12.92 3.36
C THR A 10 -1.98 -14.28 2.64
N GLY A 11 -1.30 -15.32 3.14
CA GLY A 11 -1.39 -16.69 2.64
C GLY A 11 -2.79 -17.34 2.78
N LEU A 12 -3.47 -17.18 3.91
CA LEU A 12 -4.80 -17.77 4.14
C LEU A 12 -5.83 -17.14 3.20
N LEU A 13 -5.87 -15.81 3.12
CA LEU A 13 -6.81 -15.10 2.25
C LEU A 13 -6.55 -15.42 0.77
N LEU A 14 -5.29 -15.49 0.32
CA LEU A 14 -4.97 -15.83 -1.07
C LEU A 14 -5.43 -17.24 -1.45
N LYS A 15 -5.24 -18.21 -0.55
CA LYS A 15 -5.59 -19.62 -0.81
C LYS A 15 -7.07 -19.94 -0.62
N THR A 16 -7.80 -19.06 0.06
CA THR A 16 -9.23 -19.24 0.32
C THR A 16 -10.10 -18.18 -0.35
N LEU A 17 -9.58 -17.42 -1.32
CA LEU A 17 -10.22 -16.22 -1.87
C LEU A 17 -11.69 -16.44 -2.31
N SER A 18 -12.02 -17.63 -2.81
CA SER A 18 -13.38 -18.03 -3.18
C SER A 18 -14.38 -18.05 -2.01
N HIS A 19 -13.92 -18.05 -0.76
CA HIS A 19 -14.73 -18.02 0.45
C HIS A 19 -14.89 -16.61 1.04
N TRP A 20 -14.40 -15.59 0.34
CA TRP A 20 -14.46 -14.19 0.77
C TRP A 20 -15.35 -13.38 -0.14
N ASN A 21 -16.28 -12.64 0.46
CA ASN A 21 -17.08 -11.65 -0.23
C ASN A 21 -16.51 -10.26 0.12
N PHE A 22 -16.14 -9.49 -0.91
CA PHE A 22 -15.61 -8.13 -0.78
C PHE A 22 -16.64 -7.04 -1.15
N GLY A 23 -17.91 -7.40 -1.27
CA GLY A 23 -18.98 -6.52 -1.69
C GLY A 23 -18.93 -6.17 -3.17
N VAL A 24 -19.92 -5.40 -3.62
CA VAL A 24 -20.05 -4.96 -5.02
C VAL A 24 -18.93 -4.01 -5.44
N ASP A 25 -18.34 -3.29 -4.48
CA ASP A 25 -17.27 -2.34 -4.71
C ASP A 25 -15.86 -2.94 -4.58
N GLY A 26 -15.75 -4.20 -4.16
CA GLY A 26 -14.51 -4.92 -3.96
C GLY A 26 -13.66 -4.44 -2.77
N THR A 27 -14.19 -3.53 -1.94
CA THR A 27 -13.45 -2.96 -0.79
C THR A 27 -13.51 -3.85 0.45
N GLY A 28 -14.57 -4.67 0.57
CA GLY A 28 -14.92 -5.40 1.78
C GLY A 28 -15.38 -4.48 2.92
N ASP A 29 -15.75 -3.22 2.63
CA ASP A 29 -16.25 -2.31 3.66
C ASP A 29 -17.72 -2.62 3.97
N LEU A 30 -17.94 -3.23 5.14
CA LEU A 30 -19.28 -3.61 5.60
C LEU A 30 -20.18 -2.40 5.84
N MET A 31 -19.63 -1.22 6.09
CA MET A 31 -20.40 0.00 6.37
C MET A 31 -21.06 0.60 5.11
N ASN A 32 -20.82 0.01 3.93
CA ASN A 32 -21.51 0.31 2.70
C ASN A 32 -22.74 -0.60 2.55
N LEU A 33 -23.94 -0.01 2.50
CA LEU A 33 -25.20 -0.74 2.40
C LEU A 33 -25.27 -1.64 1.16
N ALA A 34 -24.69 -1.22 0.02
CA ALA A 34 -24.68 -2.04 -1.19
C ALA A 34 -23.84 -3.33 -1.03
N ASN A 35 -22.81 -3.28 -0.18
CA ASN A 35 -22.00 -4.46 0.15
C ASN A 35 -22.76 -5.43 1.05
N LEU A 36 -23.55 -4.92 2.00
CA LEU A 36 -24.45 -5.75 2.82
C LEU A 36 -25.52 -6.44 1.96
N ASP A 37 -26.17 -5.70 1.06
CA ASP A 37 -27.22 -6.26 0.21
C ASP A 37 -26.67 -7.40 -0.67
N SER A 38 -25.47 -7.22 -1.23
CA SER A 38 -24.76 -8.27 -1.98
C SER A 38 -24.39 -9.48 -1.13
N LEU A 39 -23.89 -9.25 0.09
CA LEU A 39 -23.55 -10.32 1.02
C LEU A 39 -24.78 -11.19 1.35
N LYS A 40 -25.94 -10.57 1.61
CA LYS A 40 -27.19 -11.29 1.89
C LYS A 40 -27.58 -12.19 0.72
N GLN A 41 -27.42 -11.70 -0.52
CA GLN A 41 -27.74 -12.47 -1.72
C GLN A 41 -26.82 -13.68 -1.93
N GLU A 42 -25.52 -13.53 -1.66
CA GLU A 42 -24.55 -14.60 -1.90
C GLU A 42 -24.50 -15.67 -0.80
N THR A 43 -24.72 -15.29 0.46
CA THR A 43 -24.46 -16.18 1.61
C THR A 43 -25.69 -17.02 1.99
N GLY A 44 -26.89 -16.49 1.78
CA GLY A 44 -28.12 -17.06 2.35
C GLY A 44 -28.18 -16.95 3.88
N GLU A 45 -29.10 -17.69 4.50
CA GLU A 45 -29.27 -17.68 5.95
C GLU A 45 -28.19 -18.50 6.69
N SER A 46 -27.73 -17.98 7.82
CA SER A 46 -26.65 -18.51 8.65
C SER A 46 -27.14 -18.85 10.06
N HIS A 47 -26.62 -19.94 10.63
CA HIS A 47 -26.93 -20.32 12.03
C HIS A 47 -26.03 -19.61 13.05
N LEU A 48 -24.87 -19.15 12.61
CA LEU A 48 -23.89 -18.45 13.43
C LEU A 48 -23.27 -17.32 12.62
N VAL A 49 -23.30 -16.11 13.17
CA VAL A 49 -22.53 -14.97 12.67
C VAL A 49 -21.53 -14.58 13.76
N THR A 50 -20.30 -14.31 13.36
CA THR A 50 -19.26 -13.80 14.26
C THR A 50 -18.68 -12.50 13.70
N ALA A 51 -18.43 -11.52 14.56
CA ALA A 51 -17.86 -10.23 14.17
C ALA A 51 -16.72 -9.81 15.11
N ASP A 52 -15.60 -9.39 14.51
CA ASP A 52 -14.39 -8.96 15.22
C ASP A 52 -13.79 -7.68 14.61
N GLY A 53 -14.63 -6.87 13.94
CA GLY A 53 -14.23 -5.62 13.34
C GLY A 53 -13.66 -4.65 14.36
N SER A 54 -12.67 -3.86 13.91
CA SER A 54 -12.13 -2.75 14.70
C SER A 54 -11.54 -1.70 13.78
N ILE A 55 -11.53 -0.47 14.26
CA ILE A 55 -10.76 0.65 13.69
C ILE A 55 -9.52 0.87 14.58
N ASN A 56 -8.43 1.37 13.99
CA ASN A 56 -7.21 1.62 14.75
C ASN A 56 -7.37 2.86 15.64
N CYS A 57 -7.60 2.65 16.93
CA CYS A 57 -7.75 3.69 17.94
C CYS A 57 -6.47 3.90 18.78
N ALA A 58 -5.29 3.44 18.35
CA ALA A 58 -4.08 3.45 19.16
C ALA A 58 -3.63 4.85 19.63
N ASN A 59 -4.06 5.92 18.92
CA ASN A 59 -3.76 7.31 19.26
C ASN A 59 -4.87 8.01 20.05
N GLN A 60 -6.05 7.40 20.17
CA GLN A 60 -7.20 7.95 20.91
C GLN A 60 -7.92 6.78 21.61
N PRO A 61 -7.25 6.10 22.55
CA PRO A 61 -7.80 4.91 23.20
C PRO A 61 -9.01 5.23 24.09
N ASP A 62 -9.14 6.47 24.54
CA ASP A 62 -10.26 7.03 25.28
C ASP A 62 -11.51 7.20 24.42
N GLU A 63 -11.36 7.53 23.12
CA GLU A 63 -12.44 7.68 22.15
C GLU A 63 -12.79 6.37 21.40
N GLN A 64 -12.32 5.22 21.88
CA GLN A 64 -12.47 3.96 21.18
C GLN A 64 -13.94 3.59 20.92
N GLU A 65 -14.83 3.83 21.89
CA GLU A 65 -16.26 3.56 21.73
C GLU A 65 -16.86 4.40 20.60
N SER A 66 -16.60 5.71 20.59
CA SER A 66 -17.05 6.66 19.57
C SER A 66 -16.53 6.30 18.17
N LEU A 67 -15.25 5.91 18.08
CA LEU A 67 -14.59 5.64 16.80
C LEU A 67 -15.01 4.31 16.17
N VAL A 68 -15.28 3.28 16.97
CA VAL A 68 -15.61 1.92 16.49
C VAL A 68 -17.12 1.63 16.51
N GLY A 69 -17.90 2.42 17.25
CA GLY A 69 -19.32 2.19 17.50
C GLY A 69 -20.17 2.00 16.24
N GLN A 70 -19.95 2.81 15.20
CA GLN A 70 -20.69 2.66 13.94
C GLN A 70 -20.35 1.37 13.20
N LEU A 71 -19.09 0.90 13.25
CA LEU A 71 -18.72 -0.38 12.65
C LEU A 71 -19.43 -1.54 13.39
N ILE A 72 -19.42 -1.52 14.72
CA ILE A 72 -20.09 -2.53 15.55
C ILE A 72 -21.60 -2.54 15.29
N PHE A 73 -22.22 -1.36 15.15
CA PHE A 73 -23.61 -1.23 14.76
C PHE A 73 -23.88 -1.90 13.40
N CYS A 74 -23.07 -1.59 12.38
CA CYS A 74 -23.18 -2.22 11.06
C CYS A 74 -22.99 -3.75 11.13
N GLU A 75 -22.04 -4.25 11.94
CA GLU A 75 -21.85 -5.68 12.14
C GLU A 75 -23.08 -6.36 12.76
N ALA A 76 -23.72 -5.71 13.74
CA ALA A 76 -24.93 -6.24 14.36
C ALA A 76 -26.13 -6.24 13.40
N VAL A 77 -26.32 -5.18 12.61
CA VAL A 77 -27.37 -5.11 11.59
C VAL A 77 -27.13 -6.13 10.47
N ALA A 78 -25.87 -6.31 10.06
CA ALA A 78 -25.50 -7.35 9.12
C ALA A 78 -25.81 -8.75 9.67
N ALA A 79 -25.49 -9.01 10.94
CA ALA A 79 -25.82 -10.28 11.59
C ALA A 79 -27.33 -10.56 11.57
N MET A 80 -28.18 -9.58 11.93
CA MET A 80 -29.63 -9.75 11.88
C MET A 80 -30.17 -10.04 10.47
N ASN A 81 -29.51 -9.52 9.42
CA ASN A 81 -29.89 -9.78 8.02
C ASN A 81 -29.44 -11.15 7.50
N LEU A 82 -28.44 -11.75 8.15
CA LEU A 82 -27.85 -13.03 7.72
C LEU A 82 -28.31 -14.19 8.58
N LEU A 83 -28.80 -13.96 9.79
CA LEU A 83 -29.18 -15.04 10.71
C LEU A 83 -30.55 -15.64 10.36
N CYS A 84 -30.60 -16.97 10.36
CA CYS A 84 -31.88 -17.67 10.42
C CYS A 84 -32.52 -17.50 11.81
N GLN A 85 -33.83 -17.72 11.90
CA GLN A 85 -34.51 -17.82 13.19
C GLN A 85 -33.84 -18.91 14.06
N GLY A 86 -33.61 -18.59 15.34
CA GLY A 86 -32.89 -19.45 16.28
C GLY A 86 -31.37 -19.37 16.19
N GLY A 87 -30.81 -18.65 15.22
CA GLY A 87 -29.36 -18.47 15.07
C GLY A 87 -28.71 -17.68 16.20
N ASN A 88 -27.38 -17.74 16.28
CA ASN A 88 -26.58 -17.09 17.32
C ASN A 88 -25.62 -16.03 16.73
N PHE A 89 -25.36 -14.98 17.50
CA PHE A 89 -24.43 -13.92 17.12
C PHE A 89 -23.38 -13.72 18.21
N VAL A 90 -22.11 -13.73 17.83
CA VAL A 90 -21.00 -13.43 18.74
C VAL A 90 -20.18 -12.29 18.17
N PHE A 91 -20.08 -11.18 18.90
CA PHE A 91 -19.29 -10.06 18.43
C PHE A 91 -18.44 -9.42 19.51
N LYS A 92 -17.32 -8.85 19.08
CA LYS A 92 -16.48 -8.02 19.92
C LYS A 92 -17.11 -6.64 20.09
N MET A 93 -17.10 -6.14 21.32
CA MET A 93 -17.35 -4.75 21.63
C MET A 93 -16.36 -4.27 22.70
N PHE A 94 -16.47 -2.99 23.07
CA PHE A 94 -15.66 -2.39 24.11
C PHE A 94 -16.57 -1.97 25.28
N THR A 95 -16.63 -0.69 25.56
CA THR A 95 -17.54 -0.12 26.55
C THR A 95 -18.93 0.13 25.96
N ALA A 96 -19.93 0.31 26.84
CA ALA A 96 -21.25 0.81 26.49
C ALA A 96 -21.62 1.99 27.38
N LEU A 97 -20.90 3.10 27.19
CA LEU A 97 -21.10 4.36 27.91
C LEU A 97 -21.87 5.37 27.06
N GLU A 98 -21.77 5.28 25.74
CA GLU A 98 -22.41 6.14 24.77
C GLU A 98 -23.80 5.64 24.39
N HIS A 99 -24.67 6.58 24.07
CA HIS A 99 -26.07 6.32 23.72
C HIS A 99 -26.23 5.34 22.55
N GLN A 100 -25.27 5.32 21.61
CA GLN A 100 -25.26 4.39 20.48
C GLN A 100 -25.13 2.94 20.93
N MET A 101 -24.15 2.63 21.79
CA MET A 101 -23.95 1.28 22.31
C MET A 101 -25.05 0.86 23.26
N VAL A 102 -25.56 1.76 24.11
CA VAL A 102 -26.72 1.48 24.97
C VAL A 102 -27.94 1.11 24.13
N SER A 103 -28.21 1.87 23.05
CA SER A 103 -29.31 1.60 22.13
C SER A 103 -29.14 0.26 21.40
N LEU A 104 -27.92 -0.06 20.95
CA LEU A 104 -27.62 -1.33 20.30
C LEU A 104 -27.79 -2.51 21.25
N MET A 105 -27.29 -2.42 22.48
CA MET A 105 -27.47 -3.47 23.48
C MET A 105 -28.94 -3.70 23.81
N TYR A 106 -29.74 -2.63 23.85
CA TYR A 106 -31.19 -2.74 24.05
C TYR A 106 -31.87 -3.40 22.85
N LEU A 107 -31.55 -2.99 21.62
CA LEU A 107 -32.06 -3.62 20.39
C LEU A 107 -31.79 -5.13 20.41
N LEU A 108 -30.54 -5.52 20.68
CA LEU A 108 -30.15 -6.92 20.73
C LEU A 108 -30.98 -7.66 21.78
N ALA A 109 -31.20 -7.06 22.97
CA ALA A 109 -32.00 -7.67 24.03
C ALA A 109 -33.47 -7.86 23.66
N CYS A 110 -33.98 -7.10 22.69
CA CYS A 110 -35.33 -7.27 22.14
C CYS A 110 -35.41 -8.37 21.07
N VAL A 111 -34.33 -8.60 20.32
CA VAL A 111 -34.35 -9.51 19.14
C VAL A 111 -33.63 -10.84 19.36
N PHE A 112 -33.00 -11.02 20.52
CA PHE A 112 -32.43 -12.29 20.97
C PHE A 112 -33.06 -12.70 22.30
N GLN A 113 -33.23 -14.00 22.51
CA GLN A 113 -33.82 -14.51 23.76
C GLN A 113 -32.88 -14.36 24.96
N GLU A 114 -31.57 -14.31 24.72
CA GLU A 114 -30.57 -14.22 25.77
C GLU A 114 -29.31 -13.51 25.27
N ILE A 115 -28.75 -12.67 26.14
CA ILE A 115 -27.49 -11.95 25.89
C ILE A 115 -26.57 -12.12 27.08
N GLN A 116 -25.33 -12.47 26.79
CA GLN A 116 -24.26 -12.57 27.78
C GLN A 116 -23.10 -11.65 27.39
N VAL A 117 -22.52 -10.98 28.39
CA VAL A 117 -21.30 -10.19 28.23
C VAL A 117 -20.15 -10.97 28.86
N ILE A 118 -19.15 -11.31 28.07
CA ILE A 118 -18.07 -12.22 28.45
C ILE A 118 -16.73 -11.59 28.09
N LYS A 119 -15.78 -11.60 29.03
CA LYS A 119 -14.36 -11.36 28.73
C LYS A 119 -13.60 -12.68 28.81
N PRO A 120 -13.29 -13.34 27.68
CA PRO A 120 -12.54 -14.59 27.69
C PRO A 120 -11.16 -14.39 28.34
N GLY A 121 -10.64 -15.40 29.04
CA GLY A 121 -9.30 -15.34 29.65
C GLY A 121 -8.16 -15.18 28.64
N THR A 122 -8.44 -15.41 27.35
CA THR A 122 -7.52 -15.18 26.23
C THR A 122 -7.55 -13.74 25.70
N SER A 123 -8.53 -12.92 26.11
CA SER A 123 -8.54 -11.47 25.86
C SER A 123 -7.66 -10.76 26.89
N LYS A 124 -6.99 -9.69 26.47
CA LYS A 124 -6.05 -8.97 27.34
C LYS A 124 -6.81 -8.34 28.51
N SER A 125 -6.37 -8.61 29.73
CA SER A 125 -7.05 -8.13 30.96
C SER A 125 -7.14 -6.59 31.04
N GLY A 126 -6.10 -5.88 30.61
CA GLY A 126 -6.03 -4.41 30.69
C GLY A 126 -6.76 -3.63 29.59
N ASN A 127 -7.40 -4.29 28.62
CA ASN A 127 -8.20 -3.60 27.59
C ASN A 127 -9.70 -3.62 27.95
N SER A 128 -10.46 -2.77 27.27
CA SER A 128 -11.92 -2.65 27.35
C SER A 128 -12.66 -3.73 26.54
N GLU A 129 -11.94 -4.60 25.83
CA GLU A 129 -12.54 -5.60 24.94
C GLU A 129 -13.36 -6.63 25.73
N VAL A 130 -14.61 -6.80 25.31
CA VAL A 130 -15.54 -7.83 25.76
C VAL A 130 -16.26 -8.43 24.55
N TYR A 131 -16.78 -9.64 24.70
CA TYR A 131 -17.57 -10.33 23.69
C TYR A 131 -19.01 -10.42 24.15
N ILE A 132 -19.92 -10.13 23.23
CA ILE A 132 -21.34 -10.29 23.43
C ILE A 132 -21.79 -11.55 22.73
N VAL A 133 -22.40 -12.44 23.50
CA VAL A 133 -22.97 -13.69 23.01
C VAL A 133 -24.48 -13.54 23.03
N CYS A 134 -25.06 -13.35 21.85
CA CYS A 134 -26.48 -13.25 21.60
C CYS A 134 -27.01 -14.61 21.14
N LEU A 135 -27.96 -15.17 21.88
CA LEU A 135 -28.47 -16.51 21.65
C LEU A 135 -29.93 -16.49 21.19
N ARG A 136 -30.23 -17.37 20.22
CA ARG A 136 -31.59 -17.64 19.72
C ARG A 136 -32.27 -16.38 19.17
N PHE A 137 -31.81 -15.93 18.01
CA PHE A 137 -32.41 -14.84 17.25
C PHE A 137 -33.90 -15.11 17.00
N ILE A 138 -34.77 -14.11 17.20
CA ILE A 138 -36.21 -14.28 16.97
C ILE A 138 -36.58 -14.43 15.49
N GLY A 139 -35.69 -14.00 14.58
CA GLY A 139 -35.93 -13.99 13.14
C GLY A 139 -36.38 -12.62 12.63
N GLU A 140 -35.90 -12.22 11.46
CA GLU A 140 -36.16 -10.91 10.83
C GLU A 140 -37.67 -10.62 10.72
N GLN A 141 -38.47 -11.64 10.41
CA GLN A 141 -39.92 -11.54 10.24
C GLN A 141 -40.69 -11.14 11.52
N GLN A 142 -40.09 -11.31 12.70
CA GLN A 142 -40.68 -10.91 13.97
C GLN A 142 -40.29 -9.47 14.39
N ILE A 143 -39.37 -8.84 13.66
CA ILE A 143 -38.95 -7.47 13.92
C ILE A 143 -39.94 -6.51 13.21
N PRO A 144 -40.50 -5.50 13.90
CA PRO A 144 -41.38 -4.53 13.25
C PRO A 144 -40.71 -3.84 12.06
N SER A 145 -41.43 -3.72 10.93
CA SER A 145 -40.88 -3.15 9.69
C SER A 145 -40.35 -1.73 9.86
N CYS A 146 -41.00 -0.90 10.69
CA CYS A 146 -40.53 0.44 11.00
C CYS A 146 -39.13 0.45 11.66
N ILE A 147 -38.81 -0.56 12.48
CA ILE A 147 -37.48 -0.69 13.09
C ILE A 147 -36.47 -1.10 12.02
N LEU A 148 -36.80 -2.07 11.16
CA LEU A 148 -35.92 -2.48 10.05
C LEU A 148 -35.59 -1.30 9.11
N GLU A 149 -36.58 -0.44 8.83
CA GLU A 149 -36.38 0.78 8.04
C GLU A 149 -35.43 1.76 8.72
N GLU A 150 -35.59 2.02 10.03
CA GLU A 150 -34.67 2.90 10.78
C GLU A 150 -33.26 2.31 10.87
N LEU A 151 -33.11 1.00 11.07
CA LEU A 151 -31.81 0.32 11.05
C LEU A 151 -31.13 0.48 9.70
N ARG A 152 -31.88 0.36 8.60
CA ARG A 152 -31.34 0.54 7.24
C ARG A 152 -30.95 2.00 6.97
N LYS A 153 -31.70 2.98 7.48
CA LYS A 153 -31.32 4.42 7.42
C LYS A 153 -30.07 4.72 8.22
N ALA A 154 -29.91 4.09 9.37
CA ALA A 154 -28.75 4.25 10.25
C ALA A 154 -27.50 3.50 9.76
N PHE A 155 -27.64 2.60 8.77
CA PHE A 155 -26.55 1.82 8.19
C PHE A 155 -25.72 2.68 7.22
N THR A 156 -24.87 3.54 7.77
CA THR A 156 -24.00 4.44 6.99
C THR A 156 -22.57 4.44 7.53
N PRO A 157 -21.59 5.00 6.80
CA PRO A 157 -20.22 5.17 7.30
C PRO A 157 -20.10 6.07 8.55
N HIS A 158 -21.12 6.87 8.86
CA HIS A 158 -21.10 7.83 9.96
C HIS A 158 -22.15 7.48 11.01
N CYS A 159 -21.83 7.73 12.27
CA CYS A 159 -22.80 7.58 13.36
C CYS A 159 -23.94 8.60 13.17
N PRO A 160 -25.22 8.17 13.13
CA PRO A 160 -26.34 9.10 13.10
C PRO A 160 -26.38 9.98 14.35
N LEU A 161 -26.70 11.26 14.19
CA LEU A 161 -26.87 12.20 15.31
C LEU A 161 -27.99 11.80 16.31
N PRO A 162 -29.17 11.31 15.89
CA PRO A 162 -30.21 10.88 16.82
C PRO A 162 -29.97 9.45 17.33
N SER A 163 -30.25 9.23 18.61
CA SER A 163 -30.28 7.89 19.22
C SER A 163 -31.40 7.03 18.63
N LEU A 164 -31.14 5.73 18.41
CA LEU A 164 -32.13 4.78 17.88
C LEU A 164 -33.37 4.64 18.80
N PHE A 165 -33.18 4.75 20.11
CA PHE A 165 -34.26 4.73 21.09
C PHE A 165 -34.21 5.98 21.95
N SER A 166 -35.39 6.54 22.29
CA SER A 166 -35.47 7.57 23.31
C SER A 166 -35.13 6.95 24.67
N LEU A 167 -34.48 7.70 25.55
CA LEU A 167 -34.13 7.19 26.89
C LEU A 167 -35.36 6.67 27.67
N GLN A 168 -36.52 7.30 27.48
CA GLN A 168 -37.78 6.91 28.13
C GLN A 168 -38.33 5.56 27.63
N SER A 169 -37.96 5.15 26.42
CA SER A 169 -38.38 3.87 25.83
C SER A 169 -37.55 2.68 26.28
N ILE A 170 -36.40 2.92 26.92
CA ILE A 170 -35.52 1.87 27.44
C ILE A 170 -35.90 1.58 28.89
N PRO A 171 -36.26 0.33 29.26
CA PRO A 171 -36.61 -0.02 30.62
C PRO A 171 -35.50 0.32 31.62
N THR A 172 -35.87 0.93 32.75
CA THR A 172 -34.92 1.29 33.82
C THR A 172 -34.20 0.06 34.36
N THR A 173 -34.88 -1.08 34.45
CA THR A 173 -34.29 -2.36 34.86
C THR A 173 -33.20 -2.83 33.91
N PHE A 174 -33.36 -2.61 32.60
CA PHE A 174 -32.31 -2.89 31.62
C PHE A 174 -31.10 -1.96 31.83
N LEU A 175 -31.36 -0.65 31.96
CA LEU A 175 -30.31 0.35 32.19
C LEU A 175 -29.51 0.08 33.48
N GLU A 176 -30.18 -0.33 34.55
CA GLU A 176 -29.53 -0.70 35.82
C GLU A 176 -28.66 -1.95 35.68
N ARG A 177 -29.13 -2.98 34.97
CA ARG A 177 -28.35 -4.18 34.67
C ARG A 177 -27.14 -3.86 33.80
N LEU A 178 -27.32 -3.06 32.74
CA LEU A 178 -26.22 -2.64 31.87
C LEU A 178 -25.20 -1.82 32.66
N ARG A 179 -25.63 -0.88 33.49
CA ARG A 179 -24.74 -0.09 34.37
C ARG A 179 -23.96 -0.98 35.33
N THR A 180 -24.59 -1.99 35.91
CA THR A 180 -23.93 -2.95 36.81
C THR A 180 -22.88 -3.76 36.06
N CYS A 181 -23.21 -4.22 34.85
CA CYS A 181 -22.30 -4.93 33.96
C CYS A 181 -21.09 -4.06 33.59
N GLN A 182 -21.31 -2.80 33.19
CA GLN A 182 -20.22 -1.87 32.86
C GLN A 182 -19.30 -1.64 34.07
N LYS A 183 -19.87 -1.37 35.26
CA LYS A 183 -19.07 -1.22 36.50
C LYS A 183 -18.20 -2.43 36.79
N TYR A 184 -18.72 -3.64 36.58
CA TYR A 184 -17.98 -4.87 36.80
C TYR A 184 -16.75 -4.98 35.88
N PHE A 185 -16.93 -4.84 34.57
CA PHE A 185 -15.82 -4.95 33.61
C PHE A 185 -14.84 -3.79 33.72
N THR A 186 -15.31 -2.57 33.96
CA THR A 186 -14.42 -1.42 34.23
C THR A 186 -13.59 -1.65 35.49
N GLY A 187 -14.17 -2.21 36.56
CA GLY A 187 -13.43 -2.57 37.77
C GLY A 187 -12.30 -3.56 37.49
N LEU A 188 -12.60 -4.66 36.80
CA LEU A 188 -11.58 -5.64 36.39
C LEU A 188 -10.48 -5.02 35.51
N GLN A 189 -10.85 -4.13 34.60
CA GLN A 189 -9.90 -3.43 33.74
C GLN A 189 -8.98 -2.51 34.55
N MET A 190 -9.53 -1.74 35.49
CA MET A 190 -8.76 -0.85 36.37
C MET A 190 -7.76 -1.64 37.22
N GLU A 191 -8.20 -2.74 37.85
CA GLU A 191 -7.33 -3.62 38.64
C GLU A 191 -6.18 -4.20 37.79
N ALA A 192 -6.49 -4.64 36.57
CA ALA A 192 -5.48 -5.16 35.64
C ALA A 192 -4.48 -4.08 35.20
N ILE A 193 -4.94 -2.85 34.94
CA ILE A 193 -4.08 -1.72 34.59
C ILE A 193 -3.16 -1.35 35.77
N ASP A 194 -3.70 -1.23 36.98
CA ASP A 194 -2.94 -0.91 38.18
C ASP A 194 -1.87 -1.97 38.45
N LEU A 195 -2.23 -3.26 38.35
CA LEU A 195 -1.29 -4.36 38.48
C LEU A 195 -0.17 -4.28 37.43
N ASN A 196 -0.52 -4.02 36.16
CA ASN A 196 0.46 -3.89 35.08
C ASN A 196 1.43 -2.73 35.31
N ILE A 197 0.95 -1.59 35.82
CA ILE A 197 1.79 -0.42 36.14
C ILE A 197 2.74 -0.76 37.30
N GLN A 198 2.23 -1.36 38.37
CA GLN A 198 3.05 -1.79 39.50
C GLN A 198 4.15 -2.76 39.06
N GLN A 199 3.77 -3.79 38.30
CA GLN A 199 4.70 -4.78 37.79
C GLN A 199 5.72 -4.19 36.81
N PHE A 200 5.33 -3.23 35.98
CA PHE A 200 6.26 -2.57 35.07
C PHE A 200 7.41 -1.87 35.82
N HIS A 201 7.10 -1.21 36.93
CA HIS A 201 8.10 -0.47 37.73
C HIS A 201 8.84 -1.34 38.74
N TYR A 202 8.19 -2.36 39.32
CA TYR A 202 8.68 -3.03 40.53
C TYR A 202 8.81 -4.55 40.44
N MET A 203 8.55 -5.18 39.28
CA MET A 203 8.62 -6.65 39.16
C MET A 203 10.02 -7.20 39.44
N THR A 204 10.09 -8.07 40.44
CA THR A 204 11.29 -8.80 40.84
C THR A 204 11.65 -9.91 39.85
N SER A 205 12.90 -10.36 39.91
CA SER A 205 13.36 -11.52 39.12
C SER A 205 12.61 -12.81 39.46
N ALA A 206 12.19 -12.99 40.72
CA ALA A 206 11.40 -14.12 41.17
C ALA A 206 10.00 -14.12 40.55
N GLU A 207 9.30 -12.98 40.59
CA GLU A 207 7.98 -12.81 39.96
C GLU A 207 8.06 -13.02 38.44
N ARG A 208 9.10 -12.52 37.79
CA ARG A 208 9.32 -12.75 36.35
C ARG A 208 9.46 -14.25 36.04
N LYS A 209 10.19 -14.99 36.87
CA LYS A 209 10.33 -16.45 36.73
C LYS A 209 8.97 -17.14 36.94
N ALA A 210 8.21 -16.73 37.95
CA ALA A 210 6.88 -17.27 38.22
C ALA A 210 5.90 -17.01 37.07
N HIS A 211 5.89 -15.81 36.48
CA HIS A 211 5.07 -15.51 35.31
C HIS A 211 5.42 -16.38 34.09
N ASN A 212 6.71 -16.64 33.85
CA ASN A 212 7.11 -17.53 32.76
C ASN A 212 6.64 -18.97 32.98
N GLN A 213 6.69 -19.46 34.22
CA GLN A 213 6.16 -20.78 34.57
C GLN A 213 4.64 -20.83 34.42
N LEU A 214 3.93 -19.81 34.91
CA LEU A 214 2.47 -19.71 34.76
C LEU A 214 2.07 -19.70 33.29
N ARG A 215 2.79 -18.96 32.44
CA ARG A 215 2.53 -18.93 31.00
C ARG A 215 2.61 -20.33 30.39
N GLN A 216 3.62 -21.12 30.78
CA GLN A 216 3.77 -22.48 30.28
C GLN A 216 2.62 -23.38 30.74
N LEU A 217 2.26 -23.33 32.03
CA LEU A 217 1.13 -24.08 32.58
C LEU A 217 -0.20 -23.70 31.92
N VAL A 218 -0.41 -22.42 31.61
CA VAL A 218 -1.62 -21.96 30.90
C VAL A 218 -1.66 -22.53 29.49
N VAL A 219 -0.54 -22.57 28.76
CA VAL A 219 -0.48 -23.16 27.41
C VAL A 219 -0.77 -24.65 27.46
N GLU A 220 -0.15 -25.39 28.38
CA GLU A 220 -0.36 -26.83 28.56
C GLU A 220 -1.83 -27.13 28.88
N ASN A 221 -2.41 -26.42 29.85
CA ASN A 221 -3.82 -26.54 30.20
C ASN A 221 -4.75 -26.17 29.03
N TYR A 222 -4.41 -25.14 28.25
CA TYR A 222 -5.21 -24.75 27.08
C TYR A 222 -5.22 -25.86 26.01
N VAL A 223 -4.06 -26.44 25.70
CA VAL A 223 -3.94 -27.55 24.75
C VAL A 223 -4.72 -28.78 25.22
N GLU A 224 -4.59 -29.12 26.51
CA GLU A 224 -5.28 -30.27 27.12
C GLU A 224 -6.80 -30.07 27.14
N LYS A 225 -7.27 -28.93 27.67
CA LYS A 225 -8.70 -28.63 27.86
C LYS A 225 -9.47 -28.53 26.55
N PHE A 226 -8.85 -27.98 25.50
CA PHE A 226 -9.49 -27.81 24.19
C PHE A 226 -9.12 -28.91 23.20
N HIS A 227 -8.38 -29.95 23.64
CA HIS A 227 -7.95 -31.08 22.83
C HIS A 227 -7.29 -30.67 21.51
N LEU A 228 -6.45 -29.63 21.54
CA LEU A 228 -5.82 -29.10 20.34
C LEU A 228 -4.80 -30.12 19.79
N GLN A 229 -4.93 -30.44 18.51
CA GLN A 229 -4.00 -31.29 17.78
C GLN A 229 -3.29 -30.49 16.70
N PRO A 230 -2.03 -30.83 16.35
CA PRO A 230 -1.40 -30.31 15.15
C PRO A 230 -2.26 -30.61 13.92
N ILE A 231 -2.42 -29.62 13.04
CA ILE A 231 -3.11 -29.81 11.76
C ILE A 231 -2.21 -30.68 10.87
N SER A 232 -2.78 -31.72 10.25
CA SER A 232 -2.03 -32.60 9.34
C SER A 232 -1.49 -31.81 8.14
N GLU A 233 -0.34 -32.20 7.59
CA GLU A 233 0.27 -31.49 6.45
C GLU A 233 -0.68 -31.43 5.24
N GLU A 234 -1.51 -32.44 5.04
CA GLU A 234 -2.50 -32.51 3.96
C GLU A 234 -3.61 -31.46 4.10
N GLU A 235 -3.90 -31.01 5.32
CA GLU A 235 -4.91 -30.00 5.64
C GLU A 235 -4.32 -28.57 5.68
N HIS A 236 -3.01 -28.41 5.43
CA HIS A 236 -2.39 -27.09 5.41
C HIS A 236 -2.86 -26.28 4.21
N ILE A 237 -3.61 -25.22 4.47
CA ILE A 237 -4.06 -24.29 3.43
C ILE A 237 -2.88 -23.56 2.76
N VAL A 238 -1.80 -23.32 3.51
CA VAL A 238 -0.57 -22.68 3.03
C VAL A 238 0.57 -23.70 3.05
N MET A 239 0.67 -24.46 1.96
CA MET A 239 1.78 -25.39 1.75
C MET A 239 3.12 -24.63 1.71
N SER A 240 4.18 -25.21 2.28
CA SER A 240 5.60 -24.76 2.22
C SER A 240 6.05 -23.58 3.11
N THR A 241 5.24 -23.10 4.06
CA THR A 241 5.70 -22.08 5.03
C THR A 241 5.63 -22.60 6.47
N SER A 242 6.78 -22.90 7.10
CA SER A 242 6.86 -23.35 8.49
C SER A 242 6.55 -22.22 9.48
N LEU A 243 5.29 -21.90 9.71
CA LEU A 243 4.88 -20.83 10.62
C LEU A 243 4.92 -21.32 12.08
N ASP A 244 6.11 -21.36 12.68
CA ASP A 244 6.33 -21.78 14.08
C ASP A 244 5.85 -20.77 15.14
N GLY A 245 5.06 -19.76 14.73
CA GLY A 245 4.62 -18.65 15.59
C GLY A 245 5.73 -17.70 16.02
N THR A 246 6.99 -17.97 15.68
CA THR A 246 8.17 -17.12 15.92
C THR A 246 8.74 -16.50 14.65
N GLN A 247 8.23 -16.91 13.47
CA GLN A 247 8.59 -16.36 12.15
C GLN A 247 8.27 -14.87 12.01
N LEU A 248 9.18 -14.09 12.53
CA LEU A 248 9.37 -12.69 12.27
C LEU A 248 10.33 -12.61 11.10
N SER A 249 9.75 -12.50 9.91
CA SER A 249 10.43 -12.35 8.61
C SER A 249 11.17 -13.60 8.09
N PHE A 250 11.10 -13.78 6.77
CA PHE A 250 11.71 -14.85 5.99
C PHE A 250 13.26 -14.83 5.94
N ASN A 251 13.94 -14.33 6.98
CA ASN A 251 15.40 -14.40 7.09
C ASN A 251 15.80 -14.43 8.57
N ARG A 252 16.03 -15.62 9.14
CA ARG A 252 17.16 -15.94 10.07
C ARG A 252 17.05 -17.35 10.66
N GLY A 253 18.21 -17.98 10.84
CA GLY A 253 18.43 -19.28 11.48
C GLY A 253 18.28 -19.26 13.02
N PRO A 254 18.78 -20.30 13.73
CA PRO A 254 18.26 -20.74 15.02
C PRO A 254 18.44 -19.69 16.12
N THR A 255 17.33 -19.38 16.77
CA THR A 255 17.20 -18.38 17.83
C THR A 255 17.80 -18.87 19.14
N ASN A 256 18.90 -18.24 19.57
CA ASN A 256 19.20 -18.07 20.98
C ASN A 256 19.71 -16.64 21.17
N CYS A 257 18.98 -15.86 21.98
CA CYS A 257 19.41 -14.56 22.54
C CYS A 257 19.46 -13.32 21.62
N VAL A 258 18.34 -12.92 20.99
CA VAL A 258 18.21 -11.56 20.41
C VAL A 258 16.98 -10.83 21.01
N PRO A 259 17.09 -9.54 21.42
CA PRO A 259 16.01 -8.81 22.07
C PRO A 259 14.80 -8.58 21.14
N PHE A 260 13.62 -8.45 21.73
CA PHE A 260 12.28 -8.29 21.13
C PHE A 260 12.07 -7.04 20.22
N ALA A 261 13.15 -6.39 19.76
CA ALA A 261 13.11 -5.11 19.03
C ALA A 261 12.96 -5.25 17.50
N GLU A 262 13.16 -6.45 16.94
CA GLU A 262 13.17 -6.69 15.48
C GLU A 262 11.90 -7.39 15.00
N THR A 263 10.71 -6.84 15.29
CA THR A 263 9.45 -7.51 14.96
C THR A 263 8.37 -6.56 14.46
N PHE A 264 7.84 -6.82 13.25
CA PHE A 264 6.75 -6.10 12.58
C PHE A 264 6.90 -4.57 12.49
N ALA A 265 7.79 -4.16 11.59
CA ALA A 265 8.24 -2.79 11.37
C ALA A 265 7.20 -1.80 10.80
N GLY A 266 6.10 -2.24 10.20
CA GLY A 266 5.24 -1.35 9.40
C GLY A 266 3.93 -0.88 10.04
N THR A 267 3.43 -1.54 11.09
CA THR A 267 2.04 -1.34 11.55
C THR A 267 1.86 -1.27 13.07
N ARG A 268 2.86 -1.68 13.87
CA ARG A 268 2.83 -1.41 15.31
C ARG A 268 3.49 -0.07 15.57
N GLN A 269 2.69 0.91 15.95
CA GLN A 269 3.21 2.15 16.51
C GLN A 269 4.12 1.79 17.70
N ARG A 270 5.37 2.23 17.66
CA ARG A 270 6.36 1.99 18.72
C ARG A 270 6.25 3.06 19.81
N GLY A 271 6.64 2.70 21.02
CA GLY A 271 6.60 3.57 22.19
C GLY A 271 5.25 3.53 22.93
N SER A 272 5.24 4.02 24.17
CA SER A 272 4.03 4.17 24.99
C SER A 272 3.07 5.19 24.39
N TYR A 273 1.80 5.16 24.78
CA TYR A 273 0.82 6.18 24.36
C TYR A 273 1.34 7.61 24.62
N ASN A 274 1.90 7.86 25.81
CA ASN A 274 2.47 9.16 26.17
C ASN A 274 3.67 9.54 25.28
N GLN A 275 4.52 8.59 24.91
CA GLN A 275 5.60 8.84 23.94
C GLN A 275 5.03 9.19 22.56
N ARG A 276 3.96 8.51 22.12
CA ARG A 276 3.31 8.81 20.84
C ARG A 276 2.60 10.16 20.85
N GLN A 277 1.95 10.53 21.95
CA GLN A 277 1.35 11.85 22.15
C GLN A 277 2.40 12.97 22.19
N GLY A 278 3.51 12.76 22.91
CA GLY A 278 4.66 13.67 22.86
C GLY A 278 5.21 13.82 21.44
N ASN A 279 5.31 12.72 20.69
CA ASN A 279 5.75 12.73 19.31
C ASN A 279 4.75 13.40 18.38
N LEU A 280 3.42 13.28 18.57
CA LEU A 280 2.41 13.91 17.70
C LEU A 280 2.63 15.42 17.55
N HIS A 281 3.05 16.08 18.63
CA HIS A 281 3.36 17.51 18.68
C HIS A 281 4.81 17.86 18.28
N GLN A 282 5.67 16.87 18.01
CA GLN A 282 7.03 17.13 17.52
C GLN A 282 7.03 17.48 16.02
N ASN A 283 8.06 18.23 15.62
CA ASN A 283 8.37 18.48 14.22
C ASN A 283 8.55 17.14 13.49
N TRP A 284 8.04 17.05 12.25
CA TRP A 284 8.13 15.85 11.42
C TRP A 284 9.57 15.35 11.21
N LEU A 285 10.56 16.25 11.15
CA LEU A 285 11.97 15.90 11.07
C LEU A 285 12.44 15.13 12.31
N ASP A 286 12.02 15.55 13.50
CA ASP A 286 12.40 14.89 14.75
C ASP A 286 11.75 13.51 14.85
N LYS A 287 10.49 13.38 14.42
CA LYS A 287 9.78 12.10 14.32
C LYS A 287 10.53 11.10 13.43
N ILE A 288 11.14 11.58 12.34
CA ILE A 288 11.90 10.75 11.42
C ILE A 288 13.27 10.36 11.99
N LYS A 289 13.99 11.30 12.62
CA LYS A 289 15.31 11.07 13.20
C LYS A 289 15.31 10.03 14.34
N VAL A 290 14.20 9.95 15.08
CA VAL A 290 14.04 8.99 16.20
C VAL A 290 13.73 7.57 15.70
N ASP A 291 13.31 7.40 14.44
CA ASP A 291 12.97 6.08 13.92
C ASP A 291 14.24 5.25 13.65
N SER A 292 14.47 4.26 14.52
CA SER A 292 15.61 3.34 14.46
C SER A 292 15.82 2.65 13.10
N GLN A 293 14.77 2.55 12.27
CA GLN A 293 14.83 1.93 10.93
C GLN A 293 15.27 2.91 9.84
N LEU A 294 15.16 4.22 10.09
CA LEU A 294 15.48 5.29 9.17
C LEU A 294 16.65 6.11 9.75
N LYS A 295 17.81 5.46 9.86
CA LYS A 295 19.03 6.15 10.29
C LYS A 295 19.65 6.90 9.12
N PHE A 296 19.33 8.19 9.02
CA PHE A 296 20.02 9.08 8.09
C PHE A 296 21.37 9.45 8.68
N CYS A 297 22.46 9.12 7.99
CA CYS A 297 23.76 9.67 8.33
C CYS A 297 23.71 11.19 8.10
N PRO A 298 24.05 12.02 9.10
CA PRO A 298 24.06 13.48 8.97
C PRO A 298 25.20 14.00 8.08
N SER A 299 26.05 13.11 7.54
CA SER A 299 27.05 13.47 6.55
C SER A 299 26.34 13.90 5.26
N HIS A 300 26.45 15.19 4.95
CA HIS A 300 26.22 15.77 3.64
C HIS A 300 26.70 14.80 2.56
N SER A 301 25.85 14.49 1.58
CA SER A 301 26.30 13.70 0.43
C SER A 301 27.22 14.60 -0.40
N ARG A 302 28.53 14.38 -0.26
CA ARG A 302 29.59 15.25 -0.80
C ARG A 302 30.14 14.74 -2.12
N THR A 303 29.83 13.50 -2.46
CA THR A 303 30.28 12.80 -3.66
C THR A 303 29.12 12.07 -4.34
N LEU A 304 29.26 11.68 -5.60
CA LEU A 304 28.29 10.82 -6.29
C LEU A 304 28.12 9.46 -5.58
N GLN A 305 29.19 8.96 -4.96
CA GLN A 305 29.17 7.73 -4.18
C GLN A 305 28.21 7.82 -2.99
N ASP A 306 28.20 8.95 -2.29
CA ASP A 306 27.32 9.17 -1.12
C ASP A 306 25.83 9.30 -1.50
N LEU A 307 25.57 9.78 -2.72
CA LEU A 307 24.22 9.85 -3.30
C LEU A 307 23.73 8.47 -3.74
N SER A 308 24.65 7.62 -4.22
CA SER A 308 24.36 6.23 -4.59
C SER A 308 24.16 5.30 -3.37
N GLN A 309 24.84 5.57 -2.25
CA GLN A 309 24.83 4.70 -1.09
C GLN A 309 23.87 5.14 0.03
N VAL A 310 23.26 4.15 0.66
CA VAL A 310 22.60 4.31 1.95
C VAL A 310 23.00 3.11 2.79
N SER A 311 23.81 3.33 3.82
CA SER A 311 24.04 2.39 4.94
C SER A 311 24.42 0.95 4.54
N SER A 312 25.69 0.60 4.75
CA SER A 312 26.26 -0.76 4.58
C SER A 312 26.17 -1.36 3.17
N SER A 313 27.19 -1.06 2.36
CA SER A 313 27.71 -1.89 1.26
C SER A 313 26.84 -2.21 0.02
N VAL A 314 25.57 -1.79 -0.04
CA VAL A 314 24.72 -2.01 -1.24
C VAL A 314 24.38 -0.68 -1.91
N PRO A 315 24.78 -0.43 -3.17
CA PRO A 315 24.37 0.76 -3.91
C PRO A 315 22.86 0.71 -4.18
N LEU A 316 22.13 1.78 -3.81
CA LEU A 316 20.68 1.87 -4.02
C LEU A 316 20.32 2.25 -5.46
N ILE A 317 21.17 3.07 -6.07
CA ILE A 317 21.04 3.51 -7.46
C ILE A 317 22.38 3.29 -8.16
N PRO A 318 22.35 2.79 -9.41
CA PRO A 318 23.57 2.42 -10.11
C PRO A 318 24.35 3.66 -10.56
N LEU A 319 25.67 3.63 -10.37
CA LEU A 319 26.62 4.58 -10.96
C LEU A 319 27.25 4.05 -12.25
N SER A 320 27.21 2.75 -12.47
CA SER A 320 27.79 2.13 -13.66
C SER A 320 26.88 1.05 -14.21
N HIS A 321 27.05 0.72 -15.50
CA HIS A 321 26.18 -0.22 -16.22
C HIS A 321 26.13 -1.62 -15.57
N ASP A 322 27.21 -2.07 -14.93
CA ASP A 322 27.34 -3.34 -14.23
C ASP A 322 26.56 -3.38 -12.90
N GLN A 323 26.23 -2.20 -12.34
CA GLN A 323 25.43 -2.09 -11.11
C GLN A 323 23.92 -2.09 -11.38
N VAL A 324 23.49 -2.00 -12.65
CA VAL A 324 22.07 -2.02 -13.00
C VAL A 324 21.49 -3.40 -12.69
N VAL A 325 20.52 -3.45 -11.79
CA VAL A 325 19.84 -4.70 -11.42
C VAL A 325 18.80 -5.05 -12.48
N TRP A 326 19.11 -6.08 -13.26
CA TRP A 326 18.20 -6.65 -14.26
C TRP A 326 17.39 -7.80 -13.68
N LEU A 327 16.07 -7.75 -13.86
CA LEU A 327 15.19 -8.88 -13.65
C LEU A 327 15.09 -9.68 -14.96
N PRO A 328 15.69 -10.88 -15.03
CA PRO A 328 15.59 -11.74 -16.22
C PRO A 328 14.18 -12.30 -16.35
N ARG A 329 13.74 -12.54 -17.58
CA ARG A 329 12.47 -13.16 -17.90
C ARG A 329 12.34 -14.55 -17.28
N THR A 330 11.18 -14.81 -16.67
CA THR A 330 10.74 -16.16 -16.33
C THR A 330 9.44 -16.43 -17.07
N LYS A 331 9.39 -17.54 -17.82
CA LYS A 331 8.22 -17.89 -18.62
C LYS A 331 7.06 -18.26 -17.68
N SER A 332 5.93 -17.56 -17.82
CA SER A 332 4.70 -17.83 -17.06
C SER A 332 3.54 -18.21 -18.00
N SER A 333 2.32 -18.31 -17.45
CA SER A 333 1.10 -18.68 -18.17
C SER A 333 0.67 -17.61 -19.18
N SER A 334 0.02 -18.05 -20.27
CA SER A 334 -0.54 -17.17 -21.31
C SER A 334 -1.68 -16.28 -20.76
N PRO A 335 -1.88 -15.05 -21.28
CA PRO A 335 -2.94 -14.14 -20.86
C PRO A 335 -4.37 -14.63 -21.14
N GLU A 336 -4.56 -15.75 -21.84
CA GLU A 336 -5.89 -16.31 -22.20
C GLU A 336 -6.86 -16.46 -21.02
N SER A 337 -6.35 -16.67 -19.80
CA SER A 337 -7.15 -16.84 -18.58
C SER A 337 -7.31 -15.55 -17.76
N TRP A 338 -6.59 -14.48 -18.09
CA TRP A 338 -6.58 -13.27 -17.29
C TRP A 338 -7.80 -12.41 -17.58
N LYS A 339 -8.31 -11.76 -16.53
CA LYS A 339 -9.40 -10.80 -16.64
C LYS A 339 -9.11 -9.58 -15.77
N PRO A 340 -9.22 -8.36 -16.31
CA PRO A 340 -9.11 -7.16 -15.49
C PRO A 340 -10.24 -7.10 -14.47
N LYS A 341 -9.89 -6.73 -13.23
CA LYS A 341 -10.84 -6.56 -12.13
C LYS A 341 -11.04 -5.08 -11.84
N THR A 342 -12.30 -4.71 -11.66
CA THR A 342 -12.73 -3.38 -11.25
C THR A 342 -13.07 -3.36 -9.78
N ALA A 343 -12.74 -2.25 -9.12
CA ALA A 343 -13.16 -1.96 -7.76
C ALA A 343 -13.34 -0.44 -7.61
N ALA A 344 -13.75 0.02 -6.42
CA ALA A 344 -13.83 1.45 -6.12
C ALA A 344 -12.51 2.16 -6.48
N ARG A 345 -12.64 3.32 -7.13
CA ARG A 345 -11.51 4.16 -7.53
C ARG A 345 -10.74 4.63 -6.30
N PHE A 346 -9.43 4.39 -6.27
CA PHE A 346 -8.58 4.89 -5.21
C PHE A 346 -8.32 6.39 -5.38
N LEU A 347 -8.46 7.15 -4.29
CA LEU A 347 -8.09 8.58 -4.23
C LEU A 347 -6.64 8.79 -3.79
N ALA A 348 -6.07 7.82 -3.06
CA ALA A 348 -4.71 7.84 -2.57
C ALA A 348 -4.19 6.42 -2.33
N ILE A 349 -2.87 6.24 -2.44
CA ILE A 349 -2.18 4.98 -2.13
C ILE A 349 -1.80 4.99 -0.65
N LEU A 350 -2.65 4.47 0.22
CA LEU A 350 -2.39 4.40 1.67
C LEU A 350 -1.60 3.16 2.08
N ASN A 351 -1.64 2.11 1.26
CA ASN A 351 -0.89 0.88 1.47
C ASN A 351 -0.50 0.27 0.13
N SER A 352 0.50 -0.61 0.16
CA SER A 352 0.93 -1.38 -1.00
C SER A 352 1.32 -2.78 -0.56
N ARG A 353 1.04 -3.78 -1.40
CA ARG A 353 1.61 -5.12 -1.24
C ARG A 353 3.06 -5.19 -1.69
N PHE A 354 3.53 -4.18 -2.41
CA PHE A 354 4.85 -4.10 -3.04
C PHE A 354 5.75 -3.04 -2.40
N CYS A 355 5.41 -2.55 -1.21
CA CYS A 355 6.26 -1.66 -0.41
C CYS A 355 5.84 -1.74 1.07
N THR A 356 6.81 -1.76 2.00
CA THR A 356 6.50 -1.81 3.43
C THR A 356 5.76 -0.52 3.86
N PRO A 357 4.65 -0.62 4.62
CA PRO A 357 3.79 0.52 4.96
C PRO A 357 4.50 1.72 5.61
N ILE A 358 5.60 1.50 6.33
CA ILE A 358 6.38 2.57 6.96
C ILE A 358 6.88 3.60 5.94
N TYR A 359 7.36 3.15 4.77
CA TYR A 359 7.88 4.04 3.74
C TYR A 359 6.78 4.92 3.14
N ILE A 360 5.62 4.32 2.85
CA ILE A 360 4.46 5.04 2.30
C ILE A 360 3.98 6.09 3.30
N SER A 361 3.79 5.69 4.56
CA SER A 361 3.34 6.59 5.62
C SER A 361 4.31 7.73 5.85
N LYS A 362 5.63 7.47 5.85
CA LYS A 362 6.64 8.50 6.08
C LYS A 362 6.83 9.44 4.90
N LEU A 363 6.72 8.95 3.67
CA LEU A 363 6.70 9.82 2.49
C LEU A 363 5.46 10.72 2.50
N GLN A 364 4.28 10.18 2.82
CA GLN A 364 3.06 11.00 2.95
C GLN A 364 3.20 12.06 4.04
N GLU A 365 3.74 11.69 5.21
CA GLU A 365 4.02 12.64 6.29
C GLU A 365 4.97 13.74 5.83
N ALA A 366 6.06 13.38 5.12
CA ALA A 366 7.02 14.33 4.59
C ALA A 366 6.40 15.27 3.53
N HIS A 367 5.65 14.74 2.57
CA HIS A 367 4.96 15.54 1.54
C HIS A 367 3.92 16.49 2.12
N GLN A 368 3.27 16.13 3.23
CA GLN A 368 2.27 16.98 3.90
C GLN A 368 2.89 18.03 4.83
N GLN A 369 3.99 17.71 5.51
CA GLN A 369 4.53 18.54 6.60
C GLN A 369 5.80 19.31 6.25
N ALA A 370 6.60 18.85 5.27
CA ALA A 370 7.84 19.52 4.87
C ALA A 370 7.56 20.92 4.32
N ALA A 371 8.13 21.94 4.95
CA ALA A 371 7.97 23.32 4.53
C ALA A 371 8.56 23.55 3.14
N ILE A 372 9.68 22.91 2.81
CA ILE A 372 10.37 23.09 1.53
C ILE A 372 9.58 22.56 0.33
N LEU A 373 8.64 21.64 0.55
CA LEU A 373 7.79 21.08 -0.51
C LEU A 373 6.48 21.86 -0.71
N ARG A 374 6.21 22.90 0.10
CA ARG A 374 5.03 23.75 -0.08
C ARG A 374 5.17 24.62 -1.32
N GLY A 375 4.07 24.82 -2.04
CA GLY A 375 4.07 25.61 -3.28
C GLY A 375 4.58 27.04 -3.12
N GLU A 376 4.36 27.66 -1.96
CA GLU A 376 4.88 29.00 -1.62
C GLU A 376 6.42 29.07 -1.54
N ASN A 377 7.09 27.93 -1.37
CA ASN A 377 8.55 27.83 -1.26
C ASN A 377 9.22 27.27 -2.54
N ALA A 378 8.52 27.25 -3.67
CA ALA A 378 9.05 26.70 -4.93
C ALA A 378 10.36 27.37 -5.37
N ASP A 379 10.49 28.69 -5.23
CA ASP A 379 11.72 29.42 -5.57
C ASP A 379 12.87 29.06 -4.61
N ASN A 380 12.58 28.88 -3.33
CA ASN A 380 13.55 28.43 -2.34
C ASN A 380 14.05 27.01 -2.65
N LEU A 381 13.13 26.10 -3.01
CA LEU A 381 13.48 24.76 -3.46
C LEU A 381 14.35 24.80 -4.70
N GLY A 382 14.00 25.61 -5.71
CA GLY A 382 14.82 25.79 -6.91
C GLY A 382 16.24 26.28 -6.59
N GLY A 383 16.35 27.29 -5.73
CA GLY A 383 17.65 27.83 -5.29
C GLY A 383 18.49 26.87 -4.45
N LEU A 384 17.85 25.97 -3.68
CA LEU A 384 18.53 24.88 -2.98
C LEU A 384 19.02 23.81 -3.95
N LEU A 385 18.17 23.37 -4.88
CA LEU A 385 18.50 22.36 -5.88
C LEU A 385 19.70 22.81 -6.73
N ASP A 386 19.78 24.09 -7.10
CA ASP A 386 20.93 24.68 -7.79
C ASP A 386 22.28 24.52 -7.06
N LYS A 387 22.24 24.27 -5.75
CA LYS A 387 23.44 24.11 -4.91
C LYS A 387 23.72 22.66 -4.53
N VAL A 388 22.69 21.82 -4.43
CA VAL A 388 22.83 20.46 -3.84
C VAL A 388 22.46 19.34 -4.81
N ASN A 389 21.65 19.59 -5.83
CA ASN A 389 21.25 18.57 -6.79
C ASN A 389 22.27 18.46 -7.93
N PRO A 390 22.81 17.27 -8.23
CA PRO A 390 23.81 17.09 -9.28
C PRO A 390 23.40 17.59 -10.67
N SER A 391 22.14 17.36 -11.10
CA SER A 391 21.69 17.82 -12.43
C SER A 391 21.69 19.35 -12.52
N ASN A 392 21.17 20.03 -11.49
CA ASN A 392 21.12 21.50 -11.49
C ASN A 392 22.52 22.14 -11.43
N ILE A 393 23.45 21.55 -10.66
CA ILE A 393 24.81 22.09 -10.48
C ILE A 393 25.58 22.15 -11.82
N VAL A 394 25.40 21.14 -12.68
CA VAL A 394 26.14 21.05 -13.95
C VAL A 394 25.61 22.04 -15.00
N LYS A 395 24.41 22.63 -14.82
CA LYS A 395 23.75 23.59 -15.74
C LYS A 395 24.01 23.25 -17.22
N MET A 396 23.53 22.08 -17.65
CA MET A 396 23.48 21.73 -19.07
C MET A 396 22.39 22.55 -19.78
N ALA A 397 22.42 22.65 -21.12
CA ALA A 397 21.58 23.56 -21.91
C ALA A 397 20.06 23.41 -21.66
N SER A 398 19.64 22.28 -21.08
CA SER A 398 18.32 22.07 -20.45
C SER A 398 18.44 21.10 -19.28
N GLY A 399 17.66 21.30 -18.20
CA GLY A 399 17.75 20.52 -16.95
C GLY A 399 17.49 19.01 -17.06
N GLY A 400 17.03 18.51 -18.21
CA GLY A 400 16.80 17.07 -18.46
C GLY A 400 17.97 16.34 -19.13
N GLU A 401 18.93 17.06 -19.71
CA GLU A 401 19.97 16.45 -20.54
C GLU A 401 20.99 15.63 -19.73
N ALA A 402 21.32 16.08 -18.52
CA ALA A 402 22.21 15.36 -17.61
C ALA A 402 21.59 14.02 -17.17
N GLU A 403 20.29 14.00 -16.87
CA GLU A 403 19.55 12.80 -16.49
C GLU A 403 19.55 11.76 -17.61
N LEU A 404 19.28 12.19 -18.84
CA LEU A 404 19.30 11.33 -20.02
C LEU A 404 20.69 10.79 -20.33
N ARG A 405 21.74 11.63 -20.21
CA ARG A 405 23.14 11.20 -20.32
C ARG A 405 23.48 10.13 -19.30
N ASN A 406 23.12 10.35 -18.03
CA ASN A 406 23.36 9.37 -16.98
C ASN A 406 22.59 8.08 -17.26
N LEU A 407 21.31 8.16 -17.66
CA LEU A 407 20.52 6.98 -18.01
C LEU A 407 21.17 6.20 -19.16
N ASP A 408 21.61 6.89 -20.22
CA ASP A 408 22.25 6.24 -21.37
C ASP A 408 23.60 5.60 -21.00
N ASN A 409 24.40 6.20 -20.11
CA ASN A 409 25.63 5.56 -19.62
C ASN A 409 25.34 4.28 -18.81
N LEU A 410 24.15 4.16 -18.22
CA LEU A 410 23.74 2.99 -17.44
C LEU A 410 23.17 1.88 -18.32
N VAL A 411 22.38 2.23 -19.34
CA VAL A 411 21.62 1.24 -20.13
C VAL A 411 21.89 1.25 -21.63
N PHE A 412 22.68 2.20 -22.15
CA PHE A 412 23.08 2.32 -23.55
C PHE A 412 21.88 2.24 -24.51
N PHE A 413 20.84 3.04 -24.26
CA PHE A 413 19.65 3.04 -25.10
C PHE A 413 19.91 3.75 -26.44
N SER A 414 20.78 4.76 -26.49
CA SER A 414 21.08 5.49 -27.72
C SER A 414 21.78 4.62 -28.77
N GLU A 415 22.58 3.64 -28.33
CA GLU A 415 23.24 2.65 -29.20
C GLU A 415 22.22 1.80 -29.99
N MET A 416 21.02 1.60 -29.45
CA MET A 416 19.94 0.89 -30.14
C MET A 416 19.42 1.65 -31.35
N ALA A 417 19.76 2.93 -31.53
CA ALA A 417 19.28 3.75 -32.63
C ALA A 417 20.44 4.22 -33.54
N LYS A 418 21.57 3.51 -33.57
CA LYS A 418 22.72 3.85 -34.42
C LYS A 418 22.90 2.91 -35.61
N GLY A 419 23.67 3.36 -36.61
CA GLY A 419 23.99 2.56 -37.79
C GLY A 419 22.74 2.28 -38.62
N GLU A 420 22.43 1.01 -38.86
CA GLU A 420 21.20 0.59 -39.56
C GLU A 420 19.96 0.67 -38.67
N ASN A 421 20.14 0.67 -37.34
CA ASN A 421 19.06 0.67 -36.37
C ASN A 421 18.34 2.01 -36.28
N TYR A 422 17.07 1.97 -35.87
CA TYR A 422 16.19 3.13 -35.83
C TYR A 422 15.39 3.20 -34.54
N GLY A 423 15.19 4.41 -34.01
CA GLY A 423 14.43 4.67 -32.79
C GLY A 423 13.14 5.49 -33.03
N ILE A 424 12.19 5.36 -32.12
CA ILE A 424 11.00 6.21 -32.05
C ILE A 424 10.91 6.81 -30.64
N VAL A 425 10.62 8.10 -30.59
CA VAL A 425 10.24 8.81 -29.36
C VAL A 425 8.73 9.02 -29.37
N LEU A 426 8.04 8.55 -28.33
CA LEU A 426 6.60 8.72 -28.14
C LEU A 426 6.33 9.77 -27.06
N ASN A 427 5.78 10.91 -27.47
CA ASN A 427 5.50 12.05 -26.59
C ASN A 427 3.99 12.25 -26.44
N LEU A 428 3.48 12.13 -25.20
CA LEU A 428 2.10 12.50 -24.84
C LEU A 428 1.97 13.93 -24.29
N VAL A 429 3.09 14.65 -24.13
CA VAL A 429 3.15 15.98 -23.48
C VAL A 429 4.07 16.88 -24.26
N SER A 430 3.66 18.14 -24.44
CA SER A 430 4.55 19.22 -24.84
C SER A 430 5.58 19.48 -23.71
N GLY A 431 6.70 18.75 -23.75
CA GLY A 431 7.81 18.80 -22.80
C GLY A 431 9.15 18.70 -23.53
N PRO A 432 10.27 19.12 -22.91
CA PRO A 432 11.38 19.80 -23.59
C PRO A 432 12.13 18.90 -24.58
N TYR A 433 12.57 19.49 -25.69
CA TYR A 433 13.44 18.95 -26.75
C TYR A 433 14.76 18.30 -26.27
N SER A 434 14.97 18.15 -24.96
CA SER A 434 16.17 17.61 -24.33
C SER A 434 16.50 16.18 -24.76
N LEU A 435 15.49 15.32 -24.95
CA LEU A 435 15.70 13.95 -25.43
C LEU A 435 16.05 13.92 -26.90
N GLU A 436 15.29 14.63 -27.73
CA GLU A 436 15.57 14.73 -29.16
C GLU A 436 16.95 15.35 -29.41
N GLN A 437 17.29 16.42 -28.70
CA GLN A 437 18.60 17.09 -28.77
C GLN A 437 19.72 16.14 -28.34
N TYR A 438 19.52 15.40 -27.24
CA TYR A 438 20.51 14.43 -26.77
C TYR A 438 20.73 13.29 -27.77
N LEU A 439 19.66 12.73 -28.32
CA LEU A 439 19.73 11.68 -29.34
C LEU A 439 20.41 12.18 -30.62
N GLN A 440 20.12 13.43 -31.05
CA GLN A 440 20.81 14.07 -32.18
C GLN A 440 22.31 14.19 -31.94
N GLU A 441 22.73 14.63 -30.74
CA GLU A 441 24.15 14.68 -30.39
C GLU A 441 24.82 13.30 -30.45
N LYS A 442 24.13 12.27 -29.97
CA LYS A 442 24.61 10.88 -30.05
C LYS A 442 24.58 10.31 -31.47
N SER A 443 24.19 11.09 -32.47
CA SER A 443 24.03 10.64 -33.86
C SER A 443 23.07 9.45 -33.98
N ALA A 444 22.07 9.38 -33.09
CA ALA A 444 21.01 8.39 -33.16
C ALA A 444 20.01 8.76 -34.28
N ARG A 445 19.51 7.76 -34.99
CA ARG A 445 18.48 7.88 -36.02
C ARG A 445 17.13 7.66 -35.36
N PHE A 446 16.30 8.69 -35.27
CA PHE A 446 14.98 8.58 -34.65
C PHE A 446 13.93 9.48 -35.29
N ASN A 447 12.67 9.14 -35.04
CA ASN A 447 11.51 10.02 -35.27
C ASN A 447 10.77 10.27 -33.95
N SER A 448 10.28 11.49 -33.77
CA SER A 448 9.44 11.86 -32.63
C SER A 448 7.96 11.87 -33.07
N ILE A 449 7.11 11.13 -32.35
CA ILE A 449 5.68 10.99 -32.62
C ILE A 449 4.91 11.59 -31.44
N TRP A 450 4.07 12.56 -31.77
CA TRP A 450 3.16 13.19 -30.83
C TRP A 450 1.85 12.42 -30.80
N LEU A 451 1.53 11.87 -29.63
CA LEU A 451 0.32 11.10 -29.44
C LEU A 451 -0.73 12.00 -28.77
N HIS A 452 -1.91 12.09 -29.38
CA HIS A 452 -3.07 12.74 -28.78
C HIS A 452 -4.06 11.67 -28.32
N MET A 453 -4.34 11.65 -27.02
CA MET A 453 -5.36 10.80 -26.43
C MET A 453 -6.69 11.55 -26.50
N SER A 454 -7.49 11.31 -27.54
CA SER A 454 -8.86 11.85 -27.61
C SER A 454 -9.79 11.07 -26.67
N THR A 455 -10.69 11.78 -26.01
CA THR A 455 -11.68 11.20 -25.08
C THR A 455 -12.92 10.65 -25.79
N GLU A 456 -13.09 10.90 -27.10
CA GLU A 456 -14.38 10.76 -27.80
C GLU A 456 -14.55 9.48 -28.63
N SER A 457 -13.54 8.62 -28.77
CA SER A 457 -13.74 7.34 -29.47
C SER A 457 -12.99 6.20 -28.79
N GLY A 458 -13.70 5.12 -28.48
CA GLY A 458 -13.18 3.87 -27.93
C GLY A 458 -12.33 3.06 -28.93
N THR A 459 -11.70 3.75 -29.88
CA THR A 459 -10.68 3.20 -30.77
C THR A 459 -9.44 4.09 -30.63
N PRO A 460 -8.24 3.52 -30.50
CA PRO A 460 -7.00 4.29 -30.43
C PRO A 460 -6.74 4.96 -31.79
N HIS A 461 -7.38 6.10 -32.03
CA HIS A 461 -7.01 7.03 -33.08
C HIS A 461 -5.98 7.99 -32.48
N GLY A 462 -4.73 7.52 -32.40
CA GLY A 462 -3.64 8.46 -32.52
C GLY A 462 -3.80 9.13 -33.88
N ALA A 463 -3.83 10.46 -33.92
CA ALA A 463 -3.47 11.19 -35.13
C ALA A 463 -1.99 10.91 -35.40
N ILE A 464 -1.67 9.67 -35.79
CA ILE A 464 -0.55 9.42 -36.66
C ILE A 464 -0.93 10.22 -37.90
N ASN A 465 -0.18 11.28 -38.23
CA ASN A 465 -0.23 11.82 -39.57
C ASN A 465 0.05 10.64 -40.51
N ASN A 466 -1.03 10.09 -41.06
CA ASN A 466 -1.09 8.75 -41.63
C ASN A 466 -0.41 8.66 -43.00
N GLU A 467 0.53 9.55 -43.28
CA GLU A 467 1.23 9.63 -44.56
C GLU A 467 2.74 9.38 -44.47
N THR A 468 3.35 9.23 -43.28
CA THR A 468 4.83 9.08 -43.20
C THR A 468 5.41 7.98 -42.31
N LEU A 469 4.65 7.27 -41.46
CA LEU A 469 5.24 6.26 -40.56
C LEU A 469 4.68 4.83 -40.68
N CYS A 470 3.83 4.57 -41.68
CA CYS A 470 3.33 3.23 -42.01
C CYS A 470 4.04 2.59 -43.22
N ASN A 471 5.28 2.99 -43.53
CA ASN A 471 6.14 2.20 -44.41
C ASN A 471 7.10 1.35 -43.57
N SER A 472 6.60 0.18 -43.14
CA SER A 472 7.34 -1.09 -43.00
C SER A 472 8.63 -1.18 -42.18
N GLN A 473 9.12 -0.12 -41.53
CA GLN A 473 10.33 -0.17 -40.71
C GLN A 473 9.98 -0.46 -39.25
N ARG A 474 10.22 -1.70 -38.82
CA ARG A 474 10.24 -2.04 -37.40
C ARG A 474 11.42 -1.32 -36.73
N VAL A 475 11.29 -1.00 -35.44
CA VAL A 475 12.26 -0.12 -34.74
C VAL A 475 12.94 -0.83 -33.57
N ASN A 476 14.17 -0.42 -33.28
CA ASN A 476 15.04 -1.01 -32.29
C ASN A 476 14.91 -0.36 -30.91
N LEU A 477 14.46 0.90 -30.88
CA LEU A 477 14.27 1.67 -29.66
C LEU A 477 12.89 2.34 -29.69
N VAL A 478 12.13 2.17 -28.61
CA VAL A 478 10.99 3.04 -28.32
C VAL A 478 11.25 3.72 -26.97
N PHE A 479 11.29 5.04 -26.97
CA PHE A 479 11.38 5.86 -25.75
C PHE A 479 10.06 6.58 -25.55
N ALA A 480 9.38 6.34 -24.42
CA ALA A 480 8.05 6.86 -24.15
C ALA A 480 8.02 7.74 -22.89
N ASN A 481 7.27 8.85 -22.98
CA ASN A 481 7.13 9.82 -21.89
C ASN A 481 5.68 10.37 -21.77
N PHE A 482 5.25 10.67 -20.54
CA PHE A 482 3.93 11.22 -20.21
C PHE A 482 3.98 12.21 -19.02
N SER A 483 2.94 13.04 -18.83
CA SER A 483 2.94 14.25 -17.97
C SER A 483 2.51 14.02 -16.53
N HIS A 484 1.70 12.99 -16.31
CA HIS A 484 1.07 12.74 -15.03
C HIS A 484 2.11 12.58 -13.93
N THR A 485 1.90 13.26 -12.81
CA THR A 485 2.83 13.33 -11.68
C THR A 485 2.67 12.18 -10.68
N ASP A 486 1.64 11.33 -10.86
CA ASP A 486 1.33 10.24 -9.94
C ASP A 486 0.88 8.96 -10.67
N GLU A 487 0.93 7.85 -9.93
CA GLU A 487 0.65 6.51 -10.44
C GLU A 487 -0.84 6.26 -10.75
N LEU A 488 -1.76 6.90 -10.03
CA LEU A 488 -3.19 6.65 -10.19
C LEU A 488 -3.74 7.34 -11.44
N SER A 489 -3.24 8.53 -11.76
CA SER A 489 -3.64 9.31 -12.93
C SER A 489 -3.05 8.81 -14.26
N SER A 490 -1.95 8.06 -14.23
CA SER A 490 -1.19 7.66 -15.42
C SER A 490 -1.57 6.32 -16.06
N LYS A 491 -2.59 5.63 -15.54
CA LYS A 491 -2.91 4.25 -15.94
C LYS A 491 -3.21 4.08 -17.43
N ARG A 492 -4.03 4.97 -18.01
CA ARG A 492 -4.47 4.89 -19.41
C ARG A 492 -3.30 5.12 -20.36
N GLU A 493 -2.51 6.13 -20.08
CA GLU A 493 -1.32 6.53 -20.83
C GLU A 493 -0.26 5.42 -20.79
N MET A 494 -0.02 4.83 -19.62
CA MET A 494 0.92 3.71 -19.49
C MET A 494 0.49 2.52 -20.35
N VAL A 495 -0.78 2.11 -20.31
CA VAL A 495 -1.29 1.01 -21.14
C VAL A 495 -1.15 1.35 -22.62
N TYR A 496 -1.57 2.55 -23.01
CA TYR A 496 -1.52 2.99 -24.39
C TYR A 496 -0.09 3.02 -24.95
N LEU A 497 0.85 3.61 -24.21
CA LEU A 497 2.27 3.64 -24.59
C LEU A 497 2.86 2.24 -24.69
N CYS A 498 2.47 1.31 -23.80
CA CYS A 498 2.88 -0.09 -23.92
C CYS A 498 2.34 -0.70 -25.21
N ILE A 499 1.05 -0.56 -25.53
CA ILE A 499 0.45 -1.09 -26.77
C ILE A 499 1.20 -0.57 -28.01
N VAL A 500 1.42 0.75 -28.09
CA VAL A 500 2.11 1.36 -29.22
C VAL A 500 3.56 0.88 -29.30
N ALA A 501 4.29 0.83 -28.18
CA ALA A 501 5.66 0.34 -28.15
C ALA A 501 5.78 -1.12 -28.64
N LEU A 502 4.93 -2.01 -28.13
CA LEU A 502 4.94 -3.44 -28.50
C LEU A 502 4.57 -3.68 -29.98
N ARG A 503 3.79 -2.78 -30.60
CA ARG A 503 3.47 -2.86 -32.03
C ARG A 503 4.60 -2.37 -32.94
N LEU A 504 5.43 -1.45 -32.46
CA LEU A 504 6.51 -0.82 -33.23
C LEU A 504 7.83 -1.58 -33.14
N LEU A 505 8.13 -2.16 -31.98
CA LEU A 505 9.42 -2.78 -31.70
C LEU A 505 9.70 -4.02 -32.56
N GLU A 506 10.96 -4.17 -32.96
CA GLU A 506 11.48 -5.40 -33.56
C GLU A 506 12.11 -6.34 -32.53
N SER A 507 12.25 -7.62 -32.91
CA SER A 507 12.85 -8.64 -32.06
C SER A 507 14.26 -8.20 -31.62
N GLY A 508 14.53 -8.27 -30.32
CA GLY A 508 15.78 -7.78 -29.72
C GLY A 508 15.76 -6.29 -29.33
N GLY A 509 14.71 -5.55 -29.68
CA GLY A 509 14.56 -4.13 -29.40
C GLY A 509 14.50 -3.77 -27.90
N MET A 510 14.56 -2.46 -27.63
CA MET A 510 14.55 -1.87 -26.29
C MET A 510 13.37 -0.90 -26.13
N PHE A 511 12.67 -1.03 -25.00
CA PHE A 511 11.63 -0.09 -24.58
C PHE A 511 12.10 0.67 -23.34
N VAL A 512 12.06 2.00 -23.39
CA VAL A 512 12.32 2.88 -22.24
C VAL A 512 11.06 3.68 -21.95
N LEU A 513 10.55 3.60 -20.73
CA LEU A 513 9.36 4.32 -20.29
C LEU A 513 9.67 5.13 -19.04
N ASN A 514 9.41 6.44 -19.09
CA ASN A 514 9.39 7.28 -17.90
C ASN A 514 8.10 7.02 -17.09
N PHE A 515 8.21 6.78 -15.79
CA PHE A 515 7.06 6.56 -14.91
C PHE A 515 7.34 7.01 -13.47
N HIS A 516 6.30 7.09 -12.64
CA HIS A 516 6.41 7.60 -11.26
C HIS A 516 6.53 6.49 -10.24
N GLN A 517 5.45 5.74 -9.99
CA GLN A 517 5.43 4.70 -8.96
C GLN A 517 4.83 3.38 -9.46
N THR A 518 5.18 2.29 -8.78
CA THR A 518 4.69 0.93 -9.01
C THR A 518 4.26 0.29 -7.70
N LEU A 519 3.34 0.95 -6.99
CA LEU A 519 2.82 0.53 -5.70
C LEU A 519 1.46 -0.19 -5.80
N THR A 520 0.70 0.04 -6.86
CA THR A 520 -0.61 -0.58 -7.10
C THR A 520 -0.47 -1.92 -7.82
N ARG A 521 -1.48 -2.78 -7.66
CA ARG A 521 -1.54 -4.06 -8.41
C ARG A 521 -1.64 -3.85 -9.91
N PHE A 522 -2.25 -2.73 -10.32
CA PHE A 522 -2.39 -2.36 -11.72
C PHE A 522 -1.02 -2.10 -12.38
N SER A 523 -0.23 -1.17 -11.84
CA SER A 523 1.08 -0.80 -12.41
C SER A 523 2.08 -1.96 -12.35
N VAL A 524 2.06 -2.74 -11.27
CA VAL A 524 2.87 -3.96 -11.14
C VAL A 524 2.41 -5.04 -12.12
N GLY A 525 1.11 -5.09 -12.45
CA GLY A 525 0.60 -5.93 -13.54
C GLY A 525 1.18 -5.54 -14.91
N ILE A 526 1.34 -4.24 -15.19
CA ILE A 526 1.99 -3.77 -16.42
C ILE A 526 3.46 -4.17 -16.45
N LEU A 527 4.17 -4.00 -15.33
CA LEU A 527 5.56 -4.49 -15.19
C LEU A 527 5.66 -6.00 -15.44
N PHE A 528 4.70 -6.78 -14.96
CA PHE A 528 4.66 -8.22 -15.16
C PHE A 528 4.45 -8.58 -16.64
N ILE A 529 3.55 -7.91 -17.35
CA ILE A 529 3.37 -8.13 -18.79
C ILE A 529 4.68 -7.84 -19.55
N LEU A 530 5.33 -6.70 -19.25
CA LEU A 530 6.61 -6.35 -19.86
C LEU A 530 7.71 -7.35 -19.50
N HIS A 531 7.71 -7.91 -18.29
CA HIS A 531 8.60 -9.01 -17.89
C HIS A 531 8.40 -10.29 -18.71
N GLN A 532 7.19 -10.53 -19.22
CA GLN A 532 6.90 -11.70 -20.05
C GLN A 532 7.28 -11.52 -21.52
N VAL A 533 7.38 -10.28 -22.02
CA VAL A 533 7.60 -9.97 -23.44
C VAL A 533 8.99 -9.41 -23.77
N PHE A 534 9.85 -9.20 -22.76
CA PHE A 534 11.25 -8.82 -22.94
C PHE A 534 12.17 -9.80 -22.21
N ASP A 535 13.40 -10.02 -22.70
CA ASP A 535 14.39 -10.88 -22.07
C ASP A 535 14.75 -10.46 -20.65
N LYS A 536 14.78 -9.15 -20.39
CA LYS A 536 15.04 -8.58 -19.06
C LYS A 536 14.49 -7.17 -18.93
N LEU A 537 14.15 -6.80 -17.69
CA LEU A 537 13.75 -5.44 -17.34
C LEU A 537 14.58 -4.88 -16.19
N ALA A 538 14.66 -3.56 -16.08
CA ALA A 538 15.26 -2.84 -14.97
C ALA A 538 14.42 -1.60 -14.63
N ILE A 539 14.36 -1.24 -13.35
CA ILE A 539 13.81 0.04 -12.90
C ILE A 539 14.99 0.88 -12.45
N VAL A 540 15.22 2.00 -13.13
CA VAL A 540 16.42 2.82 -13.00
C VAL A 540 16.03 4.23 -12.58
N LYS A 541 16.60 4.69 -11.47
CA LYS A 541 16.58 6.10 -11.08
C LYS A 541 18.00 6.66 -11.24
N PRO A 542 18.26 7.52 -12.25
CA PRO A 542 19.58 8.12 -12.44
C PRO A 542 20.02 8.93 -11.21
N VAL A 543 21.29 8.83 -10.81
CA VAL A 543 21.82 9.55 -9.63
C VAL A 543 21.77 11.07 -9.78
N VAL A 544 21.81 11.55 -11.01
CA VAL A 544 21.70 12.98 -11.29
C VAL A 544 20.24 13.46 -11.35
N SER A 545 19.24 12.57 -11.30
CA SER A 545 17.83 12.96 -11.26
C SER A 545 17.47 13.71 -9.97
N HIS A 546 16.27 14.29 -9.92
CA HIS A 546 15.71 14.79 -8.67
C HIS A 546 15.39 13.63 -7.73
N LEU A 547 16.24 13.40 -6.72
CA LEU A 547 16.12 12.22 -5.85
C LEU A 547 14.87 12.25 -4.94
N PHE A 548 14.35 13.44 -4.63
CA PHE A 548 13.09 13.64 -3.90
C PHE A 548 11.84 13.39 -4.76
N SER A 549 11.99 13.35 -6.09
CA SER A 549 10.90 13.03 -7.02
C SER A 549 10.72 11.50 -7.10
N PRO A 550 9.49 10.99 -7.16
CA PRO A 550 9.26 9.57 -7.34
C PRO A 550 9.59 9.07 -8.76
N GLN A 551 9.75 9.99 -9.73
CA GLN A 551 10.06 9.70 -11.13
C GLN A 551 11.29 8.80 -11.32
N ARG A 552 11.17 7.88 -12.27
CA ARG A 552 12.15 6.84 -12.62
C ARG A 552 11.87 6.26 -14.01
N PHE A 553 12.80 5.46 -14.52
CA PHE A 553 12.70 4.84 -15.83
C PHE A 553 12.53 3.33 -15.72
N LEU A 554 11.60 2.79 -16.50
CA LEU A 554 11.52 1.36 -16.79
C LEU A 554 12.30 1.13 -18.08
N VAL A 555 13.24 0.19 -18.05
CA VAL A 555 14.05 -0.18 -19.21
C VAL A 555 13.85 -1.67 -19.47
N CYS A 556 13.28 -2.01 -20.61
CA CYS A 556 13.07 -3.38 -21.05
C CYS A 556 13.96 -3.67 -22.26
N LYS A 557 14.73 -4.76 -22.22
CA LYS A 557 15.67 -5.14 -23.28
C LYS A 557 15.36 -6.52 -23.82
N GLY A 558 15.55 -6.69 -25.13
CA GLY A 558 15.37 -7.98 -25.80
C GLY A 558 13.90 -8.28 -26.06
N PHE A 559 13.24 -7.43 -26.83
CA PHE A 559 11.83 -7.62 -27.19
C PHE A 559 11.62 -8.94 -27.93
N LEU A 560 10.54 -9.65 -27.60
CA LEU A 560 10.18 -10.93 -28.21
C LEU A 560 9.12 -10.74 -29.30
N SER A 561 9.14 -11.59 -30.33
CA SER A 561 8.23 -11.48 -31.48
C SER A 561 6.81 -12.01 -31.25
N ASP A 562 6.62 -12.90 -30.27
CA ASP A 562 5.35 -13.56 -29.98
C ASP A 562 4.59 -12.83 -28.84
N VAL A 563 3.93 -11.72 -29.19
CA VAL A 563 3.31 -10.82 -28.20
C VAL A 563 1.86 -10.42 -28.49
N GLU A 564 1.27 -10.91 -29.58
CA GLU A 564 -0.04 -10.46 -30.05
C GLU A 564 -1.15 -10.67 -29.01
N HIS A 565 -1.10 -11.78 -28.28
CA HIS A 565 -2.01 -12.07 -27.18
C HIS A 565 -1.87 -11.08 -26.00
N TYR A 566 -0.66 -10.55 -25.74
CA TYR A 566 -0.46 -9.51 -24.71
C TYR A 566 -0.96 -8.15 -25.19
N ILE A 567 -0.72 -7.80 -26.46
CA ILE A 567 -1.22 -6.56 -27.08
C ILE A 567 -2.76 -6.56 -27.08
N THR A 568 -3.36 -7.68 -27.46
CA THR A 568 -4.82 -7.86 -27.44
C THR A 568 -5.38 -7.70 -26.03
N TYR A 569 -4.74 -8.31 -25.02
CA TYR A 569 -5.16 -8.17 -23.64
C TYR A 569 -5.02 -6.73 -23.12
N LEU A 570 -3.90 -6.06 -23.40
CA LEU A 570 -3.71 -4.65 -23.03
C LEU A 570 -4.75 -3.74 -23.70
N ALA A 571 -5.14 -4.03 -24.95
CA ALA A 571 -6.21 -3.31 -25.63
C ALA A 571 -7.56 -3.46 -24.90
N GLN A 572 -7.91 -4.68 -24.45
CA GLN A 572 -9.12 -4.90 -23.63
C GLN A 572 -9.08 -4.11 -22.32
N VAL A 573 -7.93 -4.07 -21.64
CA VAL A 573 -7.72 -3.26 -20.43
C VAL A 573 -7.91 -1.77 -20.74
N PHE A 574 -7.34 -1.30 -21.85
CA PHE A 574 -7.45 0.09 -22.29
C PHE A 574 -8.89 0.51 -22.58
N ASP A 575 -9.65 -0.35 -23.27
CA ASP A 575 -11.06 -0.12 -23.59
C ASP A 575 -11.90 -0.04 -22.31
N GLN A 576 -11.63 -0.91 -21.34
CA GLN A 576 -12.32 -0.88 -20.05
C GLN A 576 -12.01 0.39 -19.24
N LEU A 577 -10.73 0.80 -19.19
CA LEU A 577 -10.35 2.07 -18.55
C LEU A 577 -11.04 3.26 -19.22
N SER A 578 -11.08 3.28 -20.56
CA SER A 578 -11.68 4.36 -21.32
C SER A 578 -13.19 4.43 -21.12
N LYS A 579 -13.87 3.27 -21.06
CA LYS A 579 -15.30 3.19 -20.75
C LYS A 579 -15.61 3.74 -19.36
N LEU A 580 -14.86 3.31 -18.34
CA LEU A 580 -15.06 3.78 -16.95
C LEU A 580 -14.81 5.28 -16.80
N ASP A 581 -13.85 5.83 -17.54
CA ASP A 581 -13.56 7.26 -17.54
C ASP A 581 -14.67 8.08 -18.24
N GLN A 582 -15.16 7.62 -19.39
CA GLN A 582 -16.28 8.23 -20.11
C GLN A 582 -17.57 8.25 -19.27
N GLU A 583 -17.83 7.18 -18.53
CA GLU A 583 -18.98 7.06 -17.62
C GLU A 583 -18.80 7.85 -16.32
N LYS A 584 -17.63 8.50 -16.09
CA LYS A 584 -17.23 9.11 -14.81
C LYS A 584 -17.50 8.18 -13.63
N SER A 585 -17.19 6.90 -13.83
CA SER A 585 -17.53 5.85 -12.88
C SER A 585 -16.80 6.02 -11.54
N ALA A 586 -17.48 5.68 -10.45
CA ALA A 586 -16.86 5.55 -9.13
C ALA A 586 -15.89 4.34 -9.05
N PHE A 587 -15.86 3.52 -10.09
CA PHE A 587 -14.99 2.36 -10.23
C PHE A 587 -13.78 2.65 -11.14
N ASP A 588 -12.75 1.84 -10.97
CA ASP A 588 -11.54 1.86 -11.80
C ASP A 588 -10.98 0.43 -11.94
N VAL A 589 -10.12 0.20 -12.92
CA VAL A 589 -9.39 -1.07 -13.06
C VAL A 589 -8.26 -1.08 -12.03
N VAL A 590 -8.34 -2.01 -11.08
CA VAL A 590 -7.41 -2.09 -9.94
C VAL A 590 -6.39 -3.22 -10.06
N GLU A 591 -6.70 -4.24 -10.85
CA GLU A 591 -5.88 -5.44 -11.02
C GLU A 591 -6.03 -5.95 -12.46
N ILE A 592 -4.92 -6.18 -13.14
CA ILE A 592 -4.88 -6.72 -14.51
C ILE A 592 -4.12 -8.05 -14.60
N ILE A 593 -3.46 -8.46 -13.52
CA ILE A 593 -2.79 -9.75 -13.38
C ILE A 593 -3.22 -10.38 -12.06
N PRO A 594 -3.62 -11.67 -12.04
CA PRO A 594 -3.88 -12.40 -10.81
C PRO A 594 -2.73 -12.27 -9.79
N MET A 595 -3.06 -12.00 -8.54
CA MET A 595 -2.06 -11.75 -7.49
C MET A 595 -1.09 -12.93 -7.27
N ASP A 596 -1.54 -14.16 -7.46
CA ASP A 596 -0.72 -15.37 -7.36
C ASP A 596 0.46 -15.37 -8.34
N LEU A 597 0.30 -14.82 -9.55
CA LEU A 597 1.39 -14.66 -10.52
C LEU A 597 2.35 -13.55 -10.10
N LEU A 598 1.81 -12.44 -9.58
CA LEU A 598 2.60 -11.31 -9.07
C LEU A 598 3.41 -11.67 -7.82
N TYR A 599 3.02 -12.71 -7.08
CA TYR A 599 3.73 -13.23 -5.91
C TYR A 599 4.81 -14.26 -6.22
N SER A 600 5.15 -14.49 -7.49
CA SER A 600 6.32 -15.28 -7.83
C SER A 600 7.58 -14.72 -7.15
N GLU A 601 8.36 -15.59 -6.51
CA GLU A 601 9.40 -15.19 -5.54
C GLU A 601 10.37 -14.15 -6.11
N GLN A 602 10.87 -14.39 -7.32
CA GLN A 602 11.85 -13.51 -7.97
C GLN A 602 11.25 -12.16 -8.36
N PHE A 603 10.08 -12.14 -9.01
CA PHE A 603 9.43 -10.91 -9.47
C PHE A 603 8.96 -10.05 -8.29
N TYR A 604 8.27 -10.67 -7.32
CA TYR A 604 7.77 -9.98 -6.13
C TYR A 604 8.90 -9.35 -5.33
N SER A 605 9.97 -10.11 -5.08
CA SER A 605 11.13 -9.64 -4.31
C SER A 605 11.85 -8.49 -5.01
N PHE A 606 11.97 -8.55 -6.35
CA PHE A 606 12.54 -7.47 -7.13
C PHE A 606 11.72 -6.19 -6.99
N VAL A 607 10.41 -6.23 -7.29
CA VAL A 607 9.54 -5.03 -7.25
C VAL A 607 9.50 -4.45 -5.84
N LYS A 608 9.32 -5.29 -4.81
CA LYS A 608 9.25 -4.85 -3.41
C LYS A 608 10.55 -4.18 -2.96
N ARG A 609 11.69 -4.82 -3.21
CA ARG A 609 13.00 -4.28 -2.82
C ARG A 609 13.28 -2.95 -3.51
N THR A 610 13.03 -2.86 -4.82
CA THR A 610 13.23 -1.63 -5.58
C THR A 610 12.35 -0.49 -5.06
N ASN A 611 11.06 -0.74 -4.80
CA ASN A 611 10.17 0.28 -4.25
C ASN A 611 10.65 0.77 -2.87
N GLU A 612 11.09 -0.13 -1.99
CA GLU A 612 11.57 0.22 -0.64
C GLU A 612 12.87 1.02 -0.68
N GLN A 613 13.81 0.63 -1.55
CA GLN A 613 15.06 1.37 -1.75
C GLN A 613 14.79 2.78 -2.27
N LEU A 614 13.98 2.92 -3.33
CA LEU A 614 13.67 4.22 -3.91
C LEU A 614 12.87 5.10 -2.94
N ALA A 615 11.95 4.51 -2.16
CA ALA A 615 11.20 5.25 -1.16
C ALA A 615 12.08 5.75 -0.01
N TYR A 616 13.04 4.93 0.44
CA TYR A 616 14.06 5.37 1.39
C TYR A 616 14.86 6.54 0.84
N LEU A 617 15.35 6.44 -0.40
CA LEU A 617 16.18 7.46 -1.03
C LEU A 617 15.41 8.78 -1.15
N GLN A 618 14.14 8.70 -1.58
CA GLN A 618 13.25 9.84 -1.65
C GLN A 618 13.10 10.51 -0.29
N LEU A 619 12.88 9.74 0.77
CA LEU A 619 12.72 10.27 2.12
C LEU A 619 14.02 10.91 2.64
N LYS A 620 15.18 10.29 2.39
CA LYS A 620 16.52 10.84 2.73
C LYS A 620 16.69 12.21 2.11
N GLU A 621 16.36 12.35 0.82
CA GLU A 621 16.52 13.62 0.10
C GLU A 621 15.59 14.70 0.63
N ILE A 622 14.31 14.39 0.85
CA ILE A 622 13.34 15.37 1.40
C ILE A 622 13.80 15.86 2.78
N VAL A 623 14.28 14.95 3.64
CA VAL A 623 14.83 15.30 4.96
C VAL A 623 16.07 16.20 4.83
N GLN A 624 16.98 15.92 3.90
CA GLN A 624 18.16 16.76 3.67
C GLN A 624 17.78 18.15 3.17
N LEU A 625 16.89 18.25 2.17
CA LEU A 625 16.41 19.52 1.63
C LEU A 625 15.72 20.38 2.70
N GLU A 626 14.86 19.77 3.53
CA GLU A 626 14.23 20.49 4.64
C GLU A 626 15.26 20.96 5.67
N ASN A 627 16.26 20.15 6.02
CA ASN A 627 17.32 20.58 6.95
C ASN A 627 18.09 21.78 6.40
N PHE A 628 18.42 21.81 5.10
CA PHE A 628 19.07 22.97 4.46
C PHE A 628 18.17 24.19 4.42
N PHE A 629 16.87 24.00 4.18
CA PHE A 629 15.90 25.08 4.18
C PHE A 629 15.77 25.73 5.57
N LEU A 630 15.68 24.91 6.62
CA LEU A 630 15.55 25.39 8.00
C LEU A 630 16.87 25.87 8.60
N ASN A 631 18.01 25.36 8.14
CA ASN A 631 19.34 25.69 8.62
C ASN A 631 20.28 26.02 7.45
N PRO A 632 20.19 27.22 6.86
CA PRO A 632 21.03 27.60 5.72
C PRO A 632 22.53 27.54 5.98
N ASP A 633 22.97 27.66 7.24
CA ASP A 633 24.38 27.53 7.64
C ASP A 633 24.95 26.12 7.42
N GLN A 634 24.09 25.12 7.24
CA GLN A 634 24.49 23.74 6.92
C GLN A 634 24.63 23.51 5.41
N LEU A 635 24.40 24.51 4.57
CA LEU A 635 24.58 24.36 3.13
C LEU A 635 26.03 24.02 2.77
N PRO A 636 26.25 23.21 1.72
CA PRO A 636 27.59 22.93 1.22
C PRO A 636 28.34 24.22 0.89
N LEU A 637 29.63 24.25 1.21
CA LEU A 637 30.52 25.36 0.87
C LEU A 637 30.68 25.45 -0.66
N SER A 638 30.94 26.65 -1.16
CA SER A 638 31.17 26.89 -2.60
C SER A 638 32.24 25.96 -3.22
N GLU A 639 33.27 25.64 -2.45
CA GLU A 639 34.32 24.69 -2.86
C GLU A 639 33.79 23.26 -3.00
N GLU A 640 32.94 22.79 -2.08
CA GLU A 640 32.31 21.47 -2.14
C GLU A 640 31.38 21.36 -3.37
N ILE A 641 30.59 22.40 -3.65
CA ILE A 641 29.73 22.47 -4.84
C ILE A 641 30.58 22.44 -6.12
N SER A 642 31.71 23.16 -6.15
CA SER A 642 32.63 23.16 -7.30
C SER A 642 33.26 21.78 -7.54
N ASN A 643 33.65 21.09 -6.46
CA ASN A 643 34.21 19.75 -6.53
C ASN A 643 33.18 18.74 -7.03
N LEU A 644 31.96 18.75 -6.48
CA LEU A 644 30.85 17.92 -6.95
C LEU A 644 30.53 18.21 -8.42
N LYS A 645 30.53 19.48 -8.84
CA LYS A 645 30.34 19.85 -10.25
C LYS A 645 31.39 19.19 -11.15
N LYS A 646 32.66 19.24 -10.77
CA LYS A 646 33.76 18.60 -11.53
C LYS A 646 33.60 17.09 -11.58
N GLU A 647 33.25 16.48 -10.45
CA GLU A 647 33.00 15.03 -10.34
C GLU A 647 31.85 14.60 -11.25
N VAL A 648 30.69 15.25 -11.17
CA VAL A 648 29.51 14.95 -12.00
C VAL A 648 29.78 15.20 -13.48
N THR A 649 30.49 16.28 -13.81
CA THR A 649 30.87 16.57 -15.21
C THR A 649 31.82 15.50 -15.76
N ALA A 650 32.77 15.02 -14.94
CA ALA A 650 33.69 13.96 -15.32
C ALA A 650 32.98 12.60 -15.44
N TYR A 651 32.01 12.33 -14.57
CA TYR A 651 31.18 11.13 -14.58
C TYR A 651 30.24 11.03 -15.78
N LEU A 652 29.69 12.17 -16.23
CA LEU A 652 28.78 12.22 -17.39
C LEU A 652 29.51 12.14 -18.74
N LYS A 653 30.80 12.48 -18.78
CA LYS A 653 31.67 12.37 -19.96
C LYS A 653 32.14 10.93 -20.14
#